data_AF-A0A2I1M7N2-F1
#
_entry.id   AF-A0A2I1M7N2-F1
#
_cell.length_a   1.000
_cell.length_b   1.000
_cell.length_c   1.000
_cell.angle_alpha   90.00
_cell.angle_beta   90.00
_cell.angle_gamma   90.00
#
_symmetry.space_group_name_H-M   'P 1'
#
loop_
_entity.id
_entity.type
_entity.pdbx_description
1 polymer ?
#
loop_
_entity_poly.entity_id
_entity_poly.type
_entity_poly.pdbx_seq_one_letter_code
_entity_poly.pdbx_strand_id
1 'polypeptide(L)'
;MNRLHHSTEFIEKADKNDAVSLADVLTRVARQATTVQHKTVDASLAAVITVEEDTRYVEQTLISIVNQTVLPGSLLVVNCAPSSYKAAQHDGAIAHKALQMFPMSASLVTAQGKSYGEVVTHAVNQALDSGMLTSAVEYMWLLHDDSRPLDDSYVDTMNEVRRNNALATVIGAKQLSWDGEVLSNVGYFADSRHGVTSLVVDGEIDQDQYDNRQDVYAVSLAGAFVRVSDWMRVGGFNAQVGTFGQSRDFCRRVVRSGGRVIVEPRARLAHRRARLEGVRSAQGTTRATNPDDLRSYKNTAFTQMIARDAYRYSDVAMVRWLYMWPISLVLAVVRGIANFMKKKPYEALCELVMPWYNLTHMGAIASVRSALSGVQELSLAKLQALVASSDSLRSYKDHLRDIFSERGHKIISPLVRAHVRALTRVRYTWLAVFTVIVFFANLAIHFGALRAVLQGVHLVSPLLLSTASSTQELFNVATTPYTFAGITGTELPPSPFLVIYALFSLLTFGHASATSTVIVLFAAPAALMSMWALVGIFTRSNVARIALAVTWVVSGYMTGIFFTGHLPMMLVYVFLPAAVAFAAKALGVYQTEYPIESEPSIQASAWAALCFAVVCACEPQLFLAMLVVGIAVSIIYHRHVIMLVSMGVPSLVILAPTLIAVIRQPHSFGQLFADVTSGVSVGSGVTGANGASGALSSGVSSGARAGQSAYQALLQLFIPSADASTHTSLVQSLGSSWASTVSLIVTVCLALALLCSVITLCIPQCVKPSRSMWIGILTGIVLAVVSSGIAVGLNAQGLVYASMLPAGSLVLMCILSGLAMMSGPAVTQFVPILQKDKRLLDEQDAAVVDPGKRGEKTAVARTAFGITRSCVIALCVVLTLAWSVSSSIYATSLSSQSLTSSSASLPIVAQEYLKGNSARRVLVVSPQSNRTVDYSVLTSAHGDIISSSAAVDASSVFPASWDKQQAHVEEAIAQLQENSHDDAIAALSDAGFGGIYVVYNGADSAFSSFVSHASASNNTETVVNTNQGAYIRISIRASQEQGVNMKGFDAASTSVMRYVWLAAMVLVGLVYLILGLPRLGAREGE
;
A
#
# COMPACT_ATOMS: atom_id res chain seq x y z
N MET A 1 -5.70 0.81 14.85
CA MET A 1 -6.55 1.65 15.71
C MET A 1 -7.65 0.77 16.30
N ASN A 2 -7.33 -0.14 17.22
CA ASN A 2 -8.35 -0.82 18.03
C ASN A 2 -8.47 -0.03 19.34
N ARG A 3 -8.84 1.25 19.22
CA ARG A 3 -9.39 1.93 20.39
C ARG A 3 -10.81 1.47 20.44
N LEU A 4 -11.14 0.78 21.52
CA LEU A 4 -12.48 0.31 21.81
C LEU A 4 -13.32 1.55 22.17
N HIS A 5 -13.55 2.43 21.19
CA HIS A 5 -14.58 3.44 21.33
C HIS A 5 -15.90 2.72 21.16
N HIS A 6 -16.38 2.13 22.25
CA HIS A 6 -17.81 1.93 22.41
C HIS A 6 -18.40 3.30 22.62
N SER A 7 -18.73 3.99 21.52
CA SER A 7 -19.48 5.24 21.58
C SER A 7 -20.96 4.89 21.61
N THR A 8 -21.54 4.83 22.81
CA THR A 8 -22.99 4.86 22.94
C THR A 8 -23.48 6.30 22.71
N GLU A 9 -24.75 6.44 22.33
CA GLU A 9 -25.38 7.75 22.15
C GLU A 9 -25.21 8.65 23.40
N PHE A 10 -25.18 8.01 24.58
CA PHE A 10 -24.90 8.66 25.85
C PHE A 10 -23.48 9.27 25.92
N ILE A 11 -22.46 8.53 25.47
CA ILE A 11 -21.07 9.01 25.41
C ILE A 11 -20.94 10.14 24.38
N GLU A 12 -21.56 9.99 23.21
CA GLU A 12 -21.54 11.05 22.19
C GLU A 12 -22.19 12.34 22.67
N LYS A 13 -23.31 12.25 23.38
CA LYS A 13 -23.99 13.41 23.95
C LYS A 13 -23.10 14.11 24.97
N ALA A 14 -22.42 13.36 25.84
CA ALA A 14 -21.48 13.92 26.81
C ALA A 14 -20.28 14.60 26.13
N ASP A 15 -19.76 14.02 25.05
CA ASP A 15 -18.63 14.58 24.30
C ASP A 15 -19.03 15.82 23.47
N LYS A 16 -20.30 15.94 23.07
CA LYS A 16 -20.85 17.07 22.31
C LYS A 16 -21.27 18.27 23.18
N ASN A 17 -21.37 18.11 24.50
CA ASN A 17 -21.72 19.22 25.40
C ASN A 17 -20.67 20.34 25.34
N ASP A 18 -21.11 21.59 25.46
CA ASP A 18 -20.21 22.73 25.54
C ASP A 18 -19.51 22.79 26.91
N ALA A 19 -18.24 23.19 26.91
CA ALA A 19 -17.51 23.46 28.15
C ALA A 19 -18.08 24.72 28.81
N VAL A 20 -18.45 24.62 30.09
CA VAL A 20 -19.03 25.71 30.90
C VAL A 20 -17.99 26.17 31.93
N SER A 21 -18.05 27.43 32.39
CA SER A 21 -17.17 27.89 33.48
C SER A 21 -17.37 27.03 34.73
N LEU A 22 -16.27 26.72 35.43
CA LEU A 22 -16.30 25.95 36.68
C LEU A 22 -17.20 26.60 37.74
N ALA A 23 -17.24 27.94 37.81
CA ALA A 23 -18.07 28.66 38.76
C ALA A 23 -19.57 28.44 38.51
N ASP A 24 -19.98 28.41 37.23
CA ASP A 24 -21.36 28.14 36.84
C ASP A 24 -21.76 26.69 37.14
N VAL A 25 -20.87 25.74 36.84
CA VAL A 25 -21.09 24.31 37.18
C VAL A 25 -21.28 24.15 38.68
N LEU A 26 -20.39 24.72 39.51
CA LEU A 26 -20.50 24.67 40.97
C LEU A 26 -21.79 25.30 41.46
N THR A 27 -22.22 26.42 40.88
CA THR A 27 -23.46 27.11 41.25
C THR A 27 -24.70 26.27 40.92
N ARG A 28 -24.72 25.60 39.76
CA ARG A 28 -25.80 24.68 39.37
C ARG A 28 -25.91 23.50 40.32
N VAL A 29 -24.79 22.86 40.63
CA VAL A 29 -24.77 21.71 41.55
C VAL A 29 -25.14 22.12 42.97
N ALA A 30 -24.66 23.26 43.46
CA ALA A 30 -24.99 23.76 44.79
C ALA A 30 -26.51 23.98 45.00
N ARG A 31 -27.20 24.49 43.97
CA ARG A 31 -28.67 24.65 43.99
C ARG A 31 -29.40 23.32 44.04
N GLN A 32 -28.86 22.30 43.39
CA GLN A 32 -29.42 20.95 43.45
C GLN A 32 -29.11 20.27 44.80
N ALA A 33 -27.95 20.53 45.39
CA ALA A 33 -27.56 19.98 46.68
C ALA A 33 -28.50 20.41 47.83
N THR A 34 -29.03 21.63 47.76
CA THR A 34 -29.90 22.22 48.80
C THR A 34 -31.31 21.60 48.85
N THR A 35 -31.71 20.83 47.85
CA THR A 35 -33.04 20.18 47.82
C THR A 35 -33.07 18.79 48.46
N VAL A 36 -31.93 18.21 48.83
CA VAL A 36 -31.86 16.83 49.34
C VAL A 36 -31.71 16.82 50.87
N GLN A 37 -32.78 16.50 51.60
CA GLN A 37 -32.77 16.40 53.08
C GLN A 37 -32.47 14.96 53.56
N HIS A 38 -31.78 14.85 54.70
CA HIS A 38 -31.34 13.61 55.40
C HIS A 38 -30.20 12.81 54.74
N LYS A 39 -28.96 13.30 54.89
CA LYS A 39 -27.73 12.55 54.56
C LYS A 39 -26.79 12.49 55.75
N THR A 40 -26.09 11.38 55.91
CA THR A 40 -25.07 11.23 56.96
C THR A 40 -23.73 11.77 56.45
N VAL A 41 -22.94 12.38 57.33
CA VAL A 41 -21.63 12.95 56.96
C VAL A 41 -20.53 12.17 57.65
N ASP A 42 -19.54 11.75 56.88
CA ASP A 42 -18.38 11.03 57.38
C ASP A 42 -17.16 11.96 57.48
N ALA A 43 -16.93 12.49 58.68
CA ALA A 43 -15.84 13.42 58.97
C ALA A 43 -14.43 12.83 58.70
N SER A 44 -14.30 11.51 58.63
CA SER A 44 -13.01 10.83 58.37
C SER A 44 -12.64 10.74 56.88
N LEU A 45 -13.53 11.17 55.99
CA LEU A 45 -13.36 11.07 54.54
C LEU A 45 -13.25 12.45 53.88
N ALA A 46 -12.22 12.66 53.06
CA ALA A 46 -12.08 13.85 52.23
C ALA A 46 -12.11 13.51 50.74
N ALA A 47 -13.07 14.04 49.99
CA ALA A 47 -13.12 13.89 48.54
C ALA A 47 -12.19 14.90 47.85
N VAL A 48 -11.29 14.42 46.98
CA VAL A 48 -10.34 15.24 46.22
C VAL A 48 -10.63 15.07 44.74
N ILE A 49 -11.09 16.14 44.09
CA ILE A 49 -11.48 16.14 42.68
C ILE A 49 -10.53 17.05 41.92
N THR A 50 -9.84 16.53 40.90
CA THR A 50 -9.07 17.37 39.98
C THR A 50 -9.92 17.78 38.79
N VAL A 51 -10.07 19.08 38.60
CA VAL A 51 -10.78 19.68 37.48
C VAL A 51 -9.79 20.24 36.48
N GLU A 52 -9.81 19.73 35.26
CA GLU A 52 -9.01 20.25 34.15
C GLU A 52 -9.79 21.34 33.39
N GLU A 53 -9.20 21.89 32.33
CA GLU A 53 -9.82 22.94 31.52
C GLU A 53 -11.10 22.48 30.82
N ASP A 54 -11.19 21.19 30.50
CA ASP A 54 -12.38 20.55 29.92
C ASP A 54 -13.41 20.18 30.99
N THR A 55 -14.42 21.02 31.16
CA THR A 55 -15.43 20.89 32.22
C THR A 55 -16.66 20.05 31.86
N ARG A 56 -16.73 19.44 30.66
CA ARG A 56 -17.93 18.75 30.12
C ARG A 56 -18.48 17.64 31.03
N TYR A 57 -17.60 16.98 31.79
CA TYR A 57 -17.95 15.84 32.64
C TYR A 57 -18.10 16.21 34.13
N VAL A 58 -17.57 17.37 34.53
CA VAL A 58 -17.48 17.81 35.94
C VAL A 58 -18.85 17.88 36.61
N GLU A 59 -19.86 18.41 35.90
CA GLU A 59 -21.21 18.58 36.43
C GLU A 59 -21.80 17.24 36.88
N GLN A 60 -21.73 16.21 36.03
CA GLN A 60 -22.25 14.87 36.35
C GLN A 60 -21.47 14.22 37.49
N THR A 61 -20.16 14.42 37.53
CA THR A 61 -19.30 13.95 38.62
C THR A 61 -19.70 14.60 39.96
N LEU A 62 -19.84 15.91 40.02
CA LEU A 62 -20.22 16.60 41.25
C LEU A 62 -21.63 16.25 41.72
N ILE A 63 -22.59 16.13 40.80
CA ILE A 63 -23.96 15.68 41.11
C ILE A 63 -23.93 14.29 41.75
N SER A 64 -23.15 13.36 41.20
CA SER A 64 -23.06 11.99 41.73
C SER A 64 -22.47 11.91 43.14
N ILE A 65 -21.62 12.88 43.52
CA ILE A 65 -21.05 12.98 44.87
C ILE A 65 -22.08 13.55 45.85
N VAL A 66 -22.77 14.62 45.44
CA VAL A 66 -23.83 15.24 46.24
C VAL A 66 -25.00 14.29 46.45
N ASN A 67 -25.28 13.40 45.50
CA ASN A 67 -26.37 12.43 45.57
C ASN A 67 -26.07 11.23 46.47
N GLN A 68 -24.84 11.04 46.94
CA GLN A 68 -24.49 9.95 47.85
C GLN A 68 -25.30 9.98 49.14
N THR A 69 -25.65 8.81 49.64
CA THR A 69 -26.31 8.54 50.93
C THR A 69 -25.45 8.99 52.12
N VAL A 70 -24.14 8.76 52.01
CA VAL A 70 -23.11 9.26 52.92
C VAL A 70 -22.26 10.29 52.19
N LEU A 71 -22.17 11.49 52.75
CA LEU A 71 -21.35 12.56 52.23
C LEU A 71 -19.95 12.55 52.89
N PRO A 72 -18.88 12.89 52.14
CA PRO A 72 -17.58 13.16 52.75
C PRO A 72 -17.64 14.34 53.74
N GLY A 73 -16.78 14.33 54.75
CA GLY A 73 -16.63 15.44 55.68
C GLY A 73 -16.02 16.68 55.03
N SER A 74 -15.16 16.50 54.03
CA SER A 74 -14.52 17.60 53.30
C SER A 74 -14.49 17.33 51.79
N LEU A 75 -14.73 18.37 50.99
CA LEU A 75 -14.65 18.35 49.53
C LEU A 75 -13.57 19.32 49.05
N LEU A 76 -12.50 18.80 48.49
CA LEU A 76 -11.40 19.56 47.92
C LEU A 76 -11.51 19.55 46.38
N VAL A 77 -11.92 20.67 45.80
CA VAL A 77 -11.93 20.86 44.34
C VAL A 77 -10.61 21.49 43.93
N VAL A 78 -9.86 20.80 43.08
CA VAL A 78 -8.54 21.22 42.62
C VAL A 78 -8.63 21.72 41.18
N ASN A 79 -8.53 23.02 40.99
CA ASN A 79 -8.50 23.63 39.66
C ASN A 79 -7.09 23.50 39.05
N CYS A 80 -7.01 22.74 37.96
CA CYS A 80 -5.77 22.43 37.23
C CYS A 80 -5.60 23.28 35.96
N ALA A 81 -6.56 24.14 35.64
CA ALA A 81 -6.53 24.93 34.40
C ALA A 81 -5.35 25.92 34.40
N PRO A 82 -4.66 26.10 33.26
CA PRO A 82 -3.58 27.08 33.14
C PRO A 82 -4.16 28.47 33.40
N SER A 83 -3.58 29.14 34.39
CA SER A 83 -4.01 30.43 34.92
C SER A 83 -3.90 31.55 33.87
N SER A 84 -4.95 31.78 33.08
CA SER A 84 -5.21 33.10 32.50
C SER A 84 -5.68 34.01 33.63
N TYR A 85 -4.69 34.63 34.29
CA TYR A 85 -4.70 35.35 35.57
C TYR A 85 -5.67 36.56 35.66
N LYS A 86 -6.62 36.74 34.73
CA LYS A 86 -7.57 37.87 34.69
C LYS A 86 -9.06 37.49 34.74
N ALA A 87 -9.45 36.25 34.43
CA ALA A 87 -10.84 35.78 34.60
C ALA A 87 -11.10 35.14 36.00
N ALA A 88 -10.03 34.65 36.65
CA ALA A 88 -10.12 33.83 37.86
C ALA A 88 -10.51 34.57 39.16
N GLN A 89 -10.38 35.90 39.24
CA GLN A 89 -10.71 36.64 40.47
C GLN A 89 -12.22 36.87 40.66
N HIS A 90 -12.97 37.11 39.57
CA HIS A 90 -14.42 37.30 39.63
C HIS A 90 -15.14 35.95 39.77
N ASP A 91 -14.70 34.94 39.00
CA ASP A 91 -15.24 33.57 39.08
C ASP A 91 -14.84 32.85 40.37
N GLY A 92 -13.68 33.16 40.95
CA GLY A 92 -13.20 32.56 42.19
C GLY A 92 -14.07 32.89 43.41
N ALA A 93 -14.58 34.13 43.50
CA ALA A 93 -15.49 34.54 44.56
C ALA A 93 -16.88 33.89 44.42
N ILE A 94 -17.38 33.77 43.19
CA ILE A 94 -18.64 33.09 42.88
C ILE A 94 -18.52 31.60 43.22
N ALA A 95 -17.41 30.96 42.82
CA ALA A 95 -17.12 29.57 43.15
C ALA A 95 -17.02 29.34 44.66
N HIS A 96 -16.33 30.20 45.42
CA HIS A 96 -16.27 30.10 46.88
C HIS A 96 -17.65 30.22 47.53
N LYS A 97 -18.48 31.16 47.06
CA LYS A 97 -19.86 31.32 47.55
C LYS A 97 -20.73 30.11 47.20
N ALA A 98 -20.53 29.51 46.01
CA ALA A 98 -21.20 28.28 45.62
C ALA A 98 -20.81 27.10 46.52
N LEU A 99 -19.53 26.97 46.85
CA LEU A 99 -19.01 25.91 47.71
C LEU A 99 -19.56 25.99 49.15
N GLN A 100 -19.82 27.19 49.68
CA GLN A 100 -20.44 27.37 51.00
C GLN A 100 -21.89 26.87 51.09
N MET A 101 -22.58 26.71 49.96
CA MET A 101 -23.94 26.17 49.93
C MET A 101 -23.99 24.63 49.94
N PHE A 102 -22.84 23.95 49.85
CA PHE A 102 -22.79 22.50 49.92
C PHE A 102 -23.06 22.01 51.35
N PRO A 103 -23.67 20.83 51.52
CA PRO A 103 -23.92 20.23 52.84
C PRO A 103 -22.67 19.77 53.60
N MET A 104 -21.48 19.94 53.01
CA MET A 104 -20.18 19.45 53.49
C MET A 104 -19.13 20.58 53.37
N SER A 105 -18.04 20.50 54.13
CA SER A 105 -16.98 21.51 54.09
C SER A 105 -16.24 21.49 52.74
N ALA A 106 -16.59 22.38 51.83
CA ALA A 106 -16.04 22.42 50.48
C ALA A 106 -15.04 23.56 50.28
N SER A 107 -13.90 23.30 49.63
CA SER A 107 -12.80 24.24 49.42
C SER A 107 -12.24 24.13 48.00
N LEU A 108 -11.77 25.26 47.45
CA LEU A 108 -11.17 25.36 46.14
C LEU A 108 -9.67 25.62 46.26
N VAL A 109 -8.86 24.75 45.66
CA VAL A 109 -7.40 24.92 45.57
C VAL A 109 -6.99 24.97 44.11
N THR A 110 -6.05 25.86 43.77
CA THR A 110 -5.46 25.91 42.43
C THR A 110 -4.08 25.28 42.48
N ALA A 111 -3.87 24.21 41.72
CA ALA A 111 -2.59 23.52 41.65
C ALA A 111 -2.29 23.13 40.20
N GLN A 112 -1.03 23.31 39.79
CA GLN A 112 -0.57 22.97 38.44
C GLN A 112 0.53 21.92 38.52
N GLY A 113 0.54 21.00 37.56
CA GLY A 113 1.51 19.91 37.50
C GLY A 113 1.48 19.22 36.14
N LYS A 114 2.52 18.43 35.86
CA LYS A 114 2.65 17.70 34.58
C LYS A 114 1.83 16.42 34.57
N SER A 115 1.36 15.99 35.73
CA SER A 115 0.67 14.71 35.92
C SER A 115 -0.37 14.80 37.04
N TYR A 116 -1.38 13.93 36.99
CA TYR A 116 -2.47 13.91 37.97
C TYR A 116 -1.97 13.81 39.42
N GLY A 117 -1.10 12.85 39.71
CA GLY A 117 -0.56 12.62 41.05
C GLY A 117 0.30 13.76 41.57
N GLU A 118 1.00 14.51 40.71
CA GLU A 118 1.75 15.71 41.13
C GLU A 118 0.80 16.81 41.59
N VAL A 119 -0.28 17.03 40.82
CA VAL A 119 -1.32 18.01 41.16
C VAL A 119 -2.03 17.64 42.45
N VAL A 120 -2.43 16.37 42.61
CA VAL A 120 -3.06 15.87 43.84
C VAL A 120 -2.11 16.01 45.03
N THR A 121 -0.83 15.65 44.87
CA THR A 121 0.15 15.75 45.97
C THR A 121 0.35 17.20 46.40
N HIS A 122 0.50 18.12 45.44
CA HIS A 122 0.62 19.55 45.74
C HIS A 122 -0.64 20.10 46.42
N ALA A 123 -1.83 19.78 45.89
CA ALA A 123 -3.08 20.28 46.41
C ALA A 123 -3.42 19.73 47.80
N VAL A 124 -3.17 18.45 48.06
CA VAL A 124 -3.40 17.83 49.37
C VAL A 124 -2.42 18.37 50.41
N ASN A 125 -1.13 18.51 50.07
CA ASN A 125 -0.15 19.12 50.98
C ASN A 125 -0.52 20.58 51.29
N GLN A 126 -0.87 21.37 50.27
CA GLN A 126 -1.34 22.74 50.47
C GLN A 126 -2.59 22.81 51.35
N ALA A 127 -3.54 21.89 51.18
CA ALA A 127 -4.76 21.85 51.97
C ALA A 127 -4.54 21.39 53.41
N LEU A 128 -3.55 20.53 53.67
CA LEU A 128 -3.10 20.16 55.01
C LEU A 128 -2.42 21.34 55.70
N ASP A 129 -1.49 22.02 55.01
CA ASP A 129 -0.73 23.15 55.54
C ASP A 129 -1.63 24.35 55.88
N SER A 130 -2.67 24.59 55.07
CA SER A 130 -3.62 25.69 55.28
C SER A 130 -4.77 25.34 56.24
N GLY A 131 -4.81 24.12 56.79
CA GLY A 131 -5.90 23.64 57.66
C GLY A 131 -7.25 23.47 56.95
N MET A 132 -7.27 23.37 55.61
CA MET A 132 -8.48 23.08 54.83
C MET A 132 -8.90 21.61 54.99
N LEU A 133 -7.94 20.72 55.19
CA LEU A 133 -8.18 19.33 55.58
C LEU A 133 -7.96 19.19 57.09
N THR A 134 -8.98 18.70 57.80
CA THR A 134 -8.88 18.48 59.24
C THR A 134 -8.00 17.26 59.54
N SER A 135 -7.39 17.23 60.72
CA SER A 135 -6.62 16.07 61.21
C SER A 135 -7.48 14.82 61.45
N ALA A 136 -8.82 14.95 61.40
CA ALA A 136 -9.76 13.85 61.51
C ALA A 136 -9.86 13.01 60.22
N VAL A 137 -9.37 13.52 59.08
CA VAL A 137 -9.41 12.83 57.79
C VAL A 137 -8.43 11.64 57.81
N GLU A 138 -8.99 10.42 57.79
CA GLU A 138 -8.22 9.17 57.72
C GLU A 138 -8.02 8.72 56.27
N TYR A 139 -9.03 8.93 55.41
CA TYR A 139 -9.01 8.54 54.00
C TYR A 139 -9.28 9.71 53.07
N MET A 140 -8.52 9.76 51.97
CA MET A 140 -8.82 10.62 50.82
C MET A 140 -9.54 9.79 49.75
N TRP A 141 -10.66 10.29 49.25
CA TRP A 141 -11.38 9.73 48.11
C TRP A 141 -10.98 10.48 46.85
N LEU A 142 -10.25 9.80 45.97
CA LEU A 142 -9.67 10.41 44.77
C LEU A 142 -10.61 10.28 43.59
N LEU A 143 -10.90 11.41 42.93
CA LEU A 143 -11.76 11.48 41.76
C LEU A 143 -11.11 12.35 40.69
N HIS A 144 -11.35 11.95 39.44
CA HIS A 144 -11.13 12.82 38.28
C HIS A 144 -12.42 13.60 38.00
N ASP A 145 -12.32 14.67 37.22
CA ASP A 145 -13.48 15.37 36.68
C ASP A 145 -14.36 14.48 35.78
N ASP A 146 -13.76 13.47 35.16
CA ASP A 146 -14.39 12.54 34.24
C ASP A 146 -14.68 11.15 34.87
N SER A 147 -14.82 11.11 36.20
CA SER A 147 -15.18 9.91 36.96
C SER A 147 -16.35 10.15 37.91
N ARG A 148 -17.44 9.38 37.77
CA ARG A 148 -18.64 9.50 38.60
C ARG A 148 -19.06 8.15 39.19
N PRO A 149 -19.41 8.07 40.48
CA PRO A 149 -20.15 6.94 41.03
C PRO A 149 -21.46 6.72 40.28
N LEU A 150 -21.80 5.46 40.01
CA LEU A 150 -23.07 5.10 39.38
C LEU A 150 -24.20 4.94 40.41
N ASP A 151 -23.86 4.42 41.59
CA ASP A 151 -24.81 4.13 42.66
C ASP A 151 -24.73 5.18 43.78
N ASP A 152 -25.88 5.58 44.34
CA ASP A 152 -25.96 6.54 45.46
C ASP A 152 -25.47 5.95 46.80
N SER A 153 -25.23 4.63 46.85
CA SER A 153 -24.67 3.89 48.00
C SER A 153 -23.17 3.58 47.85
N TYR A 154 -22.48 4.24 46.92
CA TYR A 154 -21.06 4.00 46.64
C TYR A 154 -20.20 4.27 47.88
N VAL A 155 -20.37 5.42 48.54
CA VAL A 155 -19.61 5.76 49.75
C VAL A 155 -19.95 4.82 50.89
N ASP A 156 -21.22 4.43 51.03
CA ASP A 156 -21.67 3.43 52.02
C ASP A 156 -20.94 2.09 51.86
N THR A 157 -20.89 1.59 50.63
CA THR A 157 -20.24 0.33 50.26
C THR A 157 -18.73 0.41 50.54
N MET A 158 -18.08 1.50 50.14
CA MET A 158 -16.65 1.70 50.41
C MET A 158 -16.36 1.82 51.92
N ASN A 159 -17.26 2.46 52.66
CA ASN A 159 -17.19 2.57 54.12
C ASN A 159 -17.44 1.24 54.84
N GLU A 160 -18.28 0.37 54.29
CA GLU A 160 -18.42 -1.02 54.76
C GLU A 160 -17.11 -1.77 54.61
N VAL A 161 -16.50 -1.71 53.42
CA VAL A 161 -15.24 -2.40 53.12
C VAL A 161 -14.09 -1.90 53.99
N ARG A 162 -13.95 -0.58 54.18
CA ARG A 162 -12.89 -0.02 55.03
C ARG A 162 -13.04 -0.45 56.50
N ARG A 163 -14.28 -0.55 57.01
CA ARG A 163 -14.55 -1.01 58.40
C ARG A 163 -14.19 -2.48 58.56
N ASN A 164 -14.54 -3.30 57.58
CA ASN A 164 -14.25 -4.73 57.58
C ASN A 164 -12.76 -5.03 57.33
N ASN A 165 -12.04 -4.11 56.69
CA ASN A 165 -10.63 -4.26 56.31
C ASN A 165 -9.77 -3.11 56.85
N ALA A 166 -9.61 -3.03 58.17
CA ALA A 166 -8.84 -1.97 58.83
C ALA A 166 -7.34 -1.90 58.46
N LEU A 167 -6.80 -2.86 57.70
CA LEU A 167 -5.43 -2.86 57.17
C LEU A 167 -5.34 -2.44 55.68
N ALA A 168 -6.48 -2.16 55.03
CA ALA A 168 -6.47 -1.73 53.63
C ALA A 168 -5.91 -0.31 53.52
N THR A 169 -4.85 -0.16 52.72
CA THR A 169 -4.24 1.14 52.42
C THR A 169 -4.95 1.82 51.26
N VAL A 170 -5.31 1.03 50.23
CA VAL A 170 -6.05 1.50 49.06
C VAL A 170 -7.23 0.57 48.82
N ILE A 171 -8.41 1.15 48.71
CA ILE A 171 -9.64 0.46 48.31
C ILE A 171 -10.05 1.07 46.98
N GLY A 172 -10.03 0.29 45.90
CA GLY A 172 -10.41 0.71 44.56
C GLY A 172 -11.81 0.24 44.17
N ALA A 173 -12.38 0.88 43.17
CA ALA A 173 -13.69 0.56 42.63
C ALA A 173 -13.62 -0.12 41.25
N LYS A 174 -14.67 -0.87 40.91
CA LYS A 174 -14.92 -1.40 39.57
C LYS A 174 -15.08 -0.25 38.58
N GLN A 175 -14.28 -0.25 37.53
CA GLN A 175 -14.27 0.81 36.52
C GLN A 175 -15.10 0.37 35.31
N LEU A 176 -16.09 1.18 34.98
CA LEU A 176 -16.99 1.02 33.86
C LEU A 176 -16.82 2.20 32.89
N SER A 177 -17.33 2.04 31.68
CA SER A 177 -17.53 3.09 30.70
C SER A 177 -18.45 4.19 31.25
N TRP A 178 -18.51 5.32 30.55
CA TRP A 178 -19.27 6.49 31.03
C TRP A 178 -20.79 6.24 31.19
N ASP A 179 -21.34 5.35 30.37
CA ASP A 179 -22.73 4.86 30.43
C ASP A 179 -22.95 3.75 31.48
N GLY A 180 -21.89 3.13 31.99
CA GLY A 180 -21.95 2.14 33.07
C GLY A 180 -22.23 0.70 32.64
N GLU A 181 -22.26 0.41 31.35
CA GLU A 181 -22.56 -0.95 30.82
C GLU A 181 -21.30 -1.76 30.50
N VAL A 182 -20.24 -1.08 30.07
CA VAL A 182 -19.03 -1.71 29.56
C VAL A 182 -17.93 -1.68 30.61
N LEU A 183 -17.33 -2.83 30.85
CA LEU A 183 -16.23 -3.00 31.77
C LEU A 183 -14.92 -2.44 31.22
N SER A 184 -14.26 -1.65 32.07
CA SER A 184 -12.95 -1.07 31.78
C SER A 184 -11.84 -1.71 32.61
N ASN A 185 -12.05 -1.92 33.91
CA ASN A 185 -11.03 -2.45 34.82
C ASN A 185 -11.61 -2.93 36.16
N VAL A 186 -11.14 -4.07 36.67
CA VAL A 186 -11.47 -4.59 38.02
C VAL A 186 -10.19 -4.95 38.77
N GLY A 187 -9.33 -3.94 38.93
CA GLY A 187 -8.01 -4.09 39.51
C GLY A 187 -6.99 -4.69 38.55
N TYR A 188 -5.77 -4.82 39.07
CA TYR A 188 -4.61 -5.28 38.34
C TYR A 188 -3.76 -6.26 39.15
N PHE A 189 -3.14 -7.21 38.45
CA PHE A 189 -2.19 -8.19 38.95
C PHE A 189 -0.79 -7.92 38.38
N ALA A 190 0.25 -8.25 39.15
CA ALA A 190 1.62 -8.18 38.66
C ALA A 190 1.88 -9.28 37.63
N ASP A 191 2.65 -8.98 36.58
CA ASP A 191 3.13 -9.96 35.61
C ASP A 191 4.55 -10.42 36.00
N SER A 192 4.82 -11.71 35.82
CA SER A 192 6.15 -12.31 35.79
C SER A 192 7.21 -11.54 34.98
N ARG A 193 6.80 -10.71 34.02
CA ARG A 193 7.67 -9.95 33.10
C ARG A 193 7.86 -8.48 33.46
N HIS A 194 7.83 -8.12 34.75
CA HIS A 194 8.00 -6.73 35.23
C HIS A 194 6.94 -5.77 34.65
N GLY A 195 5.68 -6.20 34.69
CA GLY A 195 4.53 -5.48 34.16
C GLY A 195 3.28 -5.67 35.03
N VAL A 196 2.16 -5.12 34.58
CA VAL A 196 0.88 -5.16 35.29
C VAL A 196 -0.23 -5.43 34.28
N THR A 197 -1.15 -6.34 34.61
CA THR A 197 -2.28 -6.74 33.75
C THR A 197 -3.58 -6.70 34.53
N SER A 198 -4.69 -6.33 33.90
CA SER A 198 -6.01 -6.32 34.59
C SER A 198 -6.67 -7.69 34.63
N LEU A 199 -6.33 -8.59 33.69
CA LEU A 199 -7.10 -9.81 33.43
C LEU A 199 -8.59 -9.53 33.17
N VAL A 200 -8.90 -8.34 32.65
CA VAL A 200 -10.22 -7.85 32.25
C VAL A 200 -10.05 -7.30 30.85
N VAL A 201 -10.93 -7.68 29.94
CA VAL A 201 -10.86 -7.22 28.55
C VAL A 201 -11.59 -5.89 28.46
N ASP A 202 -10.83 -4.81 28.25
CA ASP A 202 -11.40 -3.49 28.02
C ASP A 202 -12.47 -3.57 26.91
N GLY A 203 -13.68 -3.09 27.21
CA GLY A 203 -14.81 -3.12 26.30
C GLY A 203 -15.83 -4.24 26.55
N GLU A 204 -15.53 -5.30 27.31
CA GLU A 204 -16.51 -6.36 27.57
C GLU A 204 -17.71 -5.86 28.37
N ILE A 205 -18.90 -6.46 28.21
CA ILE A 205 -20.09 -6.05 28.97
C ILE A 205 -19.96 -6.55 30.42
N ASP A 206 -20.44 -5.77 31.37
CA ASP A 206 -20.49 -6.18 32.77
C ASP A 206 -21.65 -7.18 33.02
N GLN A 207 -21.31 -8.41 33.36
CA GLN A 207 -22.21 -9.52 33.70
C GLN A 207 -21.84 -10.12 35.07
N ASP A 208 -21.27 -9.28 35.95
CA ASP A 208 -20.82 -9.63 37.31
C ASP A 208 -19.72 -10.71 37.33
N GLN A 209 -19.03 -10.94 36.21
CA GLN A 209 -18.05 -12.03 36.05
C GLN A 209 -16.78 -11.88 36.91
N TYR A 210 -16.54 -10.72 37.52
CA TYR A 210 -15.34 -10.45 38.34
C TYR A 210 -15.66 -10.01 39.78
N ASP A 211 -16.90 -10.22 40.23
CA ASP A 211 -17.37 -9.70 41.51
C ASP A 211 -16.82 -10.46 42.73
N ASN A 212 -16.14 -11.58 42.49
CA ASN A 212 -15.42 -12.35 43.51
C ASN A 212 -14.00 -11.83 43.79
N ARG A 213 -13.49 -10.84 43.04
CA ARG A 213 -12.13 -10.31 43.24
C ARG A 213 -12.08 -9.38 44.45
N GLN A 214 -11.06 -9.55 45.28
CA GLN A 214 -10.79 -8.66 46.41
C GLN A 214 -9.34 -8.16 46.40
N ASP A 215 -8.39 -9.02 46.76
CA ASP A 215 -6.98 -8.63 46.82
C ASP A 215 -6.36 -8.50 45.42
N VAL A 216 -5.79 -7.33 45.14
CA VAL A 216 -5.17 -7.00 43.85
C VAL A 216 -3.86 -6.26 44.06
N TYR A 217 -2.98 -6.32 43.06
CA TYR A 217 -1.68 -5.66 43.11
C TYR A 217 -1.76 -4.15 42.92
N ALA A 218 -2.70 -3.68 42.10
CA ALA A 218 -2.99 -2.27 41.91
C ALA A 218 -4.44 -2.03 41.50
N VAL A 219 -4.94 -0.81 41.73
CA VAL A 219 -6.26 -0.35 41.30
C VAL A 219 -6.15 0.98 40.56
N SER A 220 -7.19 1.40 39.85
CA SER A 220 -7.30 2.78 39.36
C SER A 220 -7.37 3.74 40.56
N LEU A 221 -6.75 4.91 40.48
CA LEU A 221 -6.91 5.94 41.50
C LEU A 221 -8.25 6.67 41.38
N ALA A 222 -8.87 6.67 40.19
CA ALA A 222 -10.21 7.21 40.02
C ALA A 222 -11.22 6.38 40.82
N GLY A 223 -11.87 7.02 41.78
CA GLY A 223 -12.79 6.43 42.75
C GLY A 223 -12.13 5.78 43.96
N ALA A 224 -10.79 5.75 44.08
CA ALA A 224 -10.14 5.00 45.15
C ALA A 224 -10.18 5.75 46.49
N PHE A 225 -10.36 5.00 47.58
CA PHE A 225 -10.10 5.47 48.94
C PHE A 225 -8.66 5.14 49.30
N VAL A 226 -7.88 6.17 49.65
CA VAL A 226 -6.45 6.06 50.00
C VAL A 226 -6.27 6.54 51.43
N ARG A 227 -5.67 5.72 52.29
CA ARG A 227 -5.36 6.13 53.66
C ARG A 227 -4.29 7.20 53.68
N VAL A 228 -4.56 8.34 54.32
CA VAL A 228 -3.70 9.53 54.28
C VAL A 228 -2.35 9.25 54.97
N SER A 229 -2.36 8.54 56.11
CA SER A 229 -1.13 8.18 56.84
C SER A 229 -0.20 7.28 56.03
N ASP A 230 -0.74 6.28 55.33
CA ASP A 230 0.04 5.38 54.47
C ASP A 230 0.55 6.11 53.22
N TRP A 231 -0.25 7.01 52.64
CA TRP A 231 0.16 7.84 51.52
C TRP A 231 1.37 8.73 51.89
N MET A 232 1.34 9.36 53.06
CA MET A 232 2.49 10.11 53.59
C MET A 232 3.69 9.20 53.85
N ARG A 233 3.49 8.03 54.47
CA ARG A 233 4.56 7.05 54.77
C ARG A 233 5.31 6.61 53.51
N VAL A 234 4.58 6.39 52.41
CA VAL A 234 5.15 5.89 51.14
C VAL A 234 5.73 7.03 50.28
N GLY A 235 5.61 8.29 50.71
CA GLY A 235 6.17 9.45 50.02
C GLY A 235 5.31 9.99 48.87
N GLY A 236 3.98 9.85 48.98
CA GLY A 236 3.01 10.44 48.05
C GLY A 236 3.07 9.88 46.62
N PHE A 237 2.46 10.59 45.66
CA PHE A 237 2.46 10.17 44.25
C PHE A 237 3.72 10.63 43.51
N ASN A 238 4.27 9.75 42.67
CA ASN A 238 5.47 10.07 41.90
C ASN A 238 5.10 10.72 40.56
N ALA A 239 5.56 11.96 40.34
CA ALA A 239 5.32 12.71 39.11
C ALA A 239 6.03 12.11 37.87
N GLN A 240 7.17 11.45 38.06
CA GLN A 240 8.07 11.02 36.98
C GLN A 240 7.52 9.82 36.17
N VAL A 241 6.56 9.08 36.72
CA VAL A 241 5.90 7.96 36.01
C VAL A 241 4.85 8.46 35.00
N GLY A 242 4.41 9.71 35.15
CA GLY A 242 3.36 10.31 34.33
C GLY A 242 1.96 9.76 34.62
N THR A 243 0.93 10.41 34.07
CA THR A 243 -0.49 10.18 34.40
C THR A 243 -0.95 8.73 34.27
N PHE A 244 -0.47 7.99 33.27
CA PHE A 244 -0.93 6.61 33.01
C PHE A 244 -0.27 5.54 33.90
N GLY A 245 0.78 5.88 34.63
CA GLY A 245 1.53 4.93 35.46
C GLY A 245 1.42 5.15 36.96
N GLN A 246 0.86 6.28 37.41
CA GLN A 246 0.85 6.67 38.83
C GLN A 246 0.11 5.70 39.73
N SER A 247 -1.07 5.24 39.30
CA SER A 247 -1.86 4.28 40.06
C SER A 247 -1.10 2.98 40.29
N ARG A 248 -0.43 2.48 39.24
CA ARG A 248 0.38 1.26 39.25
C ARG A 248 1.65 1.42 40.08
N ASP A 249 2.32 2.56 40.00
CA ASP A 249 3.52 2.83 40.79
C ASP A 249 3.22 2.98 42.28
N PHE A 250 2.19 3.76 42.63
CA PHE A 250 1.80 3.98 44.02
C PHE A 250 1.32 2.69 44.69
N CYS A 251 0.38 1.96 44.07
CA CYS A 251 -0.10 0.68 44.62
C CYS A 251 1.03 -0.35 44.69
N ARG A 252 1.96 -0.36 43.72
CA ARG A 252 3.18 -1.16 43.81
C ARG A 252 3.95 -0.78 45.07
N ARG A 253 4.27 0.49 45.30
CA ARG A 253 5.04 0.90 46.50
C ARG A 253 4.32 0.49 47.79
N VAL A 254 3.00 0.66 47.87
CA VAL A 254 2.17 0.21 49.00
C VAL A 254 2.29 -1.29 49.24
N VAL A 255 2.03 -2.12 48.23
CA VAL A 255 2.10 -3.59 48.36
C VAL A 255 3.52 -4.05 48.70
N ARG A 256 4.52 -3.39 48.14
CA ARG A 256 5.95 -3.70 48.35
C ARG A 256 6.43 -3.27 49.74
N SER A 257 5.72 -2.36 50.40
CA SER A 257 5.94 -1.93 51.80
C SER A 257 5.17 -2.77 52.82
N GLY A 258 4.50 -3.84 52.40
CA GLY A 258 3.61 -4.62 53.29
C GLY A 258 2.19 -4.07 53.46
N GLY A 259 1.83 -3.00 52.76
CA GLY A 259 0.44 -2.50 52.72
C GLY A 259 -0.47 -3.39 51.86
N ARG A 260 -1.79 -3.26 52.06
CA ARG A 260 -2.80 -4.06 51.33
C ARG A 260 -3.62 -3.20 50.38
N VAL A 261 -3.83 -3.69 49.16
CA VAL A 261 -4.64 -3.05 48.12
C VAL A 261 -5.79 -3.97 47.74
N ILE A 262 -7.02 -3.46 47.83
CA ILE A 262 -8.26 -4.22 47.62
C ILE A 262 -9.07 -3.53 46.52
N VAL A 263 -9.76 -4.30 45.69
CA VAL A 263 -10.83 -3.82 44.81
C VAL A 263 -12.17 -4.25 45.39
N GLU A 264 -13.15 -3.34 45.42
CA GLU A 264 -14.54 -3.64 45.75
C GLU A 264 -15.38 -3.63 44.46
N PRO A 265 -15.79 -4.80 43.93
CA PRO A 265 -16.54 -4.85 42.69
C PRO A 265 -17.95 -4.23 42.78
N ARG A 266 -18.59 -4.25 43.97
CA ARG A 266 -19.91 -3.62 44.19
C ARG A 266 -19.83 -2.10 44.09
N ALA A 267 -18.66 -1.50 44.32
CA ALA A 267 -18.44 -0.08 44.14
C ALA A 267 -18.23 0.22 42.65
N ARG A 268 -19.32 0.60 41.95
CA ARG A 268 -19.32 0.82 40.50
C ARG A 268 -19.04 2.29 40.17
N LEU A 269 -17.96 2.53 39.42
CA LEU A 269 -17.54 3.87 38.99
C LEU A 269 -17.52 3.95 37.46
N ALA A 270 -18.29 4.89 36.90
CA ALA A 270 -18.21 5.24 35.49
C ALA A 270 -17.07 6.23 35.24
N HIS A 271 -16.20 5.91 34.30
CA HIS A 271 -15.01 6.70 33.99
C HIS A 271 -14.88 6.89 32.47
N ARG A 272 -14.90 8.15 32.02
CA ARG A 272 -14.82 8.48 30.59
C ARG A 272 -13.42 8.23 30.03
N ARG A 273 -12.37 8.34 30.84
CA ARG A 273 -10.95 8.15 30.45
C ARG A 273 -10.55 9.09 29.30
N ALA A 274 -11.04 10.33 29.31
CA ALA A 274 -10.95 11.28 28.20
C ALA A 274 -9.50 11.48 27.70
N ARG A 275 -8.52 11.49 28.61
CA ARG A 275 -7.09 11.58 28.28
C ARG A 275 -6.53 10.28 27.69
N LEU A 276 -6.96 9.10 28.13
CA LEU A 276 -6.51 7.80 27.60
C LEU A 276 -7.01 7.60 26.16
N GLU A 277 -8.28 7.90 25.96
CA GLU A 277 -9.00 7.76 24.70
C GLU A 277 -8.67 8.87 23.68
N GLY A 278 -7.94 9.90 24.10
CA GLY A 278 -7.44 10.96 23.22
C GLY A 278 -8.48 12.01 22.81
N VAL A 279 -9.58 12.08 23.57
CA VAL A 279 -10.58 13.16 23.53
C VAL A 279 -9.99 14.46 24.07
N ARG A 280 -9.12 14.32 25.09
CA ARG A 280 -8.44 15.43 25.75
C ARG A 280 -6.95 15.44 25.43
N SER A 281 -6.33 16.62 25.42
CA SER A 281 -4.89 16.76 25.29
C SER A 281 -4.15 16.32 26.56
N ALA A 282 -2.81 16.29 26.52
CA ALA A 282 -2.02 15.99 27.72
C ALA A 282 -2.17 17.11 28.77
N GLN A 283 -2.38 18.34 28.31
CA GLN A 283 -2.56 19.55 29.12
C GLN A 283 -4.00 19.73 29.62
N GLY A 284 -4.92 18.84 29.27
CA GLY A 284 -6.29 18.91 29.74
C GLY A 284 -7.24 19.73 28.85
N THR A 285 -6.77 20.21 27.69
CA THR A 285 -7.58 20.99 26.75
C THR A 285 -8.54 20.09 25.94
N THR A 286 -9.70 20.64 25.59
CA THR A 286 -10.66 20.00 24.67
C THR A 286 -10.06 19.90 23.27
N ARG A 287 -10.41 18.84 22.56
CA ARG A 287 -10.13 18.69 21.13
C ARG A 287 -11.46 18.43 20.43
N ALA A 288 -11.69 19.13 19.33
CA ALA A 288 -12.79 18.78 18.44
C ALA A 288 -12.54 17.37 17.88
N THR A 289 -13.29 16.40 18.39
CA THR A 289 -13.28 15.01 17.93
C THR A 289 -14.56 14.72 17.18
N ASN A 290 -14.44 14.09 16.01
CA ASN A 290 -15.59 13.60 15.27
C ASN A 290 -15.72 12.08 15.59
N PRO A 291 -16.85 11.62 16.17
CA PRO A 291 -17.08 10.20 16.43
C PRO A 291 -16.92 9.32 15.18
N ASP A 292 -17.32 9.84 14.01
CA ASP A 292 -17.23 9.14 12.72
C ASP A 292 -15.78 9.05 12.18
N ASP A 293 -14.85 9.85 12.70
CA ASP A 293 -13.44 9.85 12.29
C ASP A 293 -12.49 9.60 13.47
N LEU A 294 -12.15 8.33 13.66
CA LEU A 294 -11.19 7.88 14.67
C LEU A 294 -9.81 8.56 14.58
N ARG A 295 -9.45 9.19 13.45
CA ARG A 295 -8.18 9.93 13.29
C ARG A 295 -8.19 11.27 14.02
N SER A 296 -9.37 11.79 14.35
CA SER A 296 -9.51 13.02 15.14
C SER A 296 -9.01 12.84 16.57
N TYR A 297 -9.08 11.62 17.12
CA TYR A 297 -8.58 11.27 18.45
C TYR A 297 -7.05 11.27 18.49
N LYS A 298 -6.47 11.85 19.55
CA LYS A 298 -5.00 11.87 19.72
C LYS A 298 -4.48 10.49 20.09
N ASN A 299 -3.50 9.97 19.34
CA ASN A 299 -2.84 8.74 19.76
C ASN A 299 -1.99 8.95 21.03
N THR A 300 -2.26 8.18 22.07
CA THR A 300 -1.67 8.24 23.43
C THR A 300 -0.67 7.12 23.66
N ALA A 301 -0.36 6.33 22.63
CA ALA A 301 0.57 5.22 22.71
C ALA A 301 1.94 5.64 23.26
N PHE A 302 2.46 6.79 22.84
CA PHE A 302 3.76 7.29 23.31
C PHE A 302 3.80 7.48 24.82
N THR A 303 2.81 8.16 25.41
CA THR A 303 2.74 8.41 26.85
C THR A 303 2.42 7.15 27.66
N GLN A 304 1.64 6.22 27.11
CA GLN A 304 1.44 4.90 27.71
C GLN A 304 2.72 4.06 27.74
N MET A 305 3.52 4.11 26.67
CA MET A 305 4.79 3.41 26.57
C MET A 305 5.85 4.00 27.52
N ILE A 306 5.87 5.32 27.72
CA ILE A 306 6.71 5.96 28.75
C ILE A 306 6.39 5.38 30.13
N ALA A 307 5.10 5.35 30.52
CA ALA A 307 4.68 4.81 31.80
C ALA A 307 5.02 3.31 31.95
N ARG A 308 4.85 2.52 30.87
CA ARG A 308 5.23 1.11 30.81
C ARG A 308 6.72 0.91 31.06
N ASP A 309 7.57 1.66 30.35
CA ASP A 309 9.01 1.49 30.40
C ASP A 309 9.57 2.03 31.73
N ALA A 310 9.05 3.15 32.25
CA ALA A 310 9.37 3.64 33.58
C ALA A 310 9.06 2.58 34.67
N TYR A 311 7.91 1.91 34.57
CA TYR A 311 7.56 0.81 35.47
C TYR A 311 8.54 -0.37 35.34
N ARG A 312 8.85 -0.80 34.11
CA ARG A 312 9.73 -1.94 33.83
C ARG A 312 11.18 -1.71 34.29
N TYR A 313 11.76 -0.54 34.00
CA TYR A 313 13.13 -0.23 34.37
C TYR A 313 13.28 0.02 35.87
N SER A 314 12.28 0.60 36.53
CA SER A 314 12.33 0.82 37.99
C SER A 314 12.29 -0.49 38.80
N ASP A 315 11.68 -1.55 38.26
CA ASP A 315 11.60 -2.86 38.92
C ASP A 315 12.94 -3.63 38.92
N VAL A 316 13.85 -3.33 37.98
CA VAL A 316 15.14 -4.02 37.84
C VAL A 316 16.32 -3.18 38.35
N ALA A 317 17.35 -3.85 38.87
CA ALA A 317 18.56 -3.19 39.36
C ALA A 317 19.27 -2.35 38.27
N MET A 318 19.80 -1.18 38.65
CA MET A 318 20.44 -0.24 37.73
C MET A 318 21.60 -0.84 36.93
N VAL A 319 22.39 -1.74 37.51
CA VAL A 319 23.48 -2.45 36.81
C VAL A 319 22.94 -3.24 35.61
N ARG A 320 21.72 -3.77 35.70
CA ARG A 320 21.08 -4.50 34.60
C ARG A 320 20.69 -3.60 33.43
N TRP A 321 20.63 -2.29 33.63
CA TRP A 321 20.26 -1.33 32.58
C TRP A 321 21.31 -1.32 31.45
N LEU A 322 22.59 -1.57 31.77
CA LEU A 322 23.69 -1.58 30.81
C LEU A 322 23.46 -2.59 29.67
N TYR A 323 22.99 -3.80 29.98
CA TYR A 323 22.68 -4.82 28.97
C TYR A 323 21.20 -4.82 28.54
N MET A 324 20.28 -4.30 29.36
CA MET A 324 18.87 -4.17 28.98
C MET A 324 18.66 -3.14 27.87
N TRP A 325 19.43 -2.05 27.87
CA TRP A 325 19.35 -1.02 26.83
C TRP A 325 19.64 -1.58 25.41
N PRO A 326 20.77 -2.27 25.14
CA PRO A 326 21.02 -2.83 23.81
C PRO A 326 20.00 -3.92 23.43
N ILE A 327 19.55 -4.74 24.39
CA ILE A 327 18.45 -5.70 24.16
C ILE A 327 17.16 -4.96 23.78
N SER A 328 16.88 -3.81 24.39
CA SER A 328 15.69 -3.02 24.09
C SER A 328 15.69 -2.45 22.67
N LEU A 329 16.87 -2.20 22.07
CA LEU A 329 16.98 -1.76 20.68
C LEU A 329 16.55 -2.87 19.71
N VAL A 330 17.00 -4.11 19.95
CA VAL A 330 16.56 -5.28 19.17
C VAL A 330 15.05 -5.53 19.37
N LEU A 331 14.58 -5.48 20.61
CA LEU A 331 13.15 -5.65 20.91
C LEU A 331 12.28 -4.53 20.32
N ALA A 332 12.78 -3.30 20.26
CA ALA A 332 12.09 -2.17 19.64
C ALA A 332 11.93 -2.37 18.14
N VAL A 333 12.95 -2.90 17.44
CA VAL A 333 12.85 -3.27 16.02
C VAL A 333 11.80 -4.38 15.84
N VAL A 334 11.86 -5.45 16.65
CA VAL A 334 10.90 -6.56 16.56
C VAL A 334 9.46 -6.09 16.84
N ARG A 335 9.25 -5.29 17.89
CA ARG A 335 7.93 -4.72 18.23
C ARG A 335 7.47 -3.68 17.22
N GLY A 336 8.39 -2.88 16.68
CA GLY A 336 8.14 -1.92 15.61
C GLY A 336 7.62 -2.63 14.36
N ILE A 337 8.32 -3.66 13.89
CA ILE A 337 7.87 -4.52 12.79
C ILE A 337 6.51 -5.16 13.11
N ALA A 338 6.36 -5.74 14.30
CA ALA A 338 5.10 -6.38 14.71
C ALA A 338 3.92 -5.39 14.73
N ASN A 339 4.10 -4.17 15.24
CA ASN A 339 3.08 -3.12 15.25
C ASN A 339 2.81 -2.58 13.84
N PHE A 340 3.83 -2.52 12.98
CA PHE A 340 3.68 -2.16 11.58
C PHE A 340 2.86 -3.21 10.81
N MET A 341 3.12 -4.52 11.02
CA MET A 341 2.31 -5.61 10.47
C MET A 341 0.86 -5.57 10.97
N LYS A 342 0.65 -5.19 12.24
CA LYS A 342 -0.68 -4.92 12.83
C LYS A 342 -1.33 -3.63 12.32
N LYS A 343 -0.72 -2.94 11.34
CA LYS A 343 -1.19 -1.70 10.73
C LYS A 343 -1.34 -0.55 11.74
N LYS A 344 -0.38 -0.44 12.67
CA LYS A 344 -0.30 0.62 13.68
C LYS A 344 1.03 1.40 13.53
N PRO A 345 1.18 2.21 12.47
CA PRO A 345 2.47 2.82 12.12
C PRO A 345 2.98 3.80 13.19
N TYR A 346 2.09 4.58 13.81
CA TYR A 346 2.49 5.47 14.91
C TYR A 346 3.00 4.69 16.12
N GLU A 347 2.32 3.61 16.53
CA GLU A 347 2.77 2.75 17.63
C GLU A 347 4.11 2.06 17.30
N ALA A 348 4.33 1.70 16.03
CA ALA A 348 5.62 1.16 15.58
C ALA A 348 6.75 2.18 15.71
N LEU A 349 6.53 3.43 15.27
CA LEU A 349 7.48 4.52 15.42
C LEU A 349 7.77 4.81 16.89
N CYS A 350 6.73 4.85 17.74
CA CYS A 350 6.91 5.04 19.17
C CYS A 350 7.81 3.96 19.77
N GLU A 351 7.58 2.66 19.47
CA GLU A 351 8.45 1.58 19.97
C GLU A 351 9.90 1.73 19.53
N LEU A 352 10.15 2.17 18.28
CA LEU A 352 11.51 2.41 17.77
C LEU A 352 12.23 3.56 18.49
N VAL A 353 11.48 4.57 18.94
CA VAL A 353 12.00 5.73 19.66
C VAL A 353 12.22 5.44 21.16
N MET A 354 11.47 4.51 21.76
CA MET A 354 11.52 4.23 23.20
C MET A 354 12.93 3.94 23.76
N PRO A 355 13.81 3.14 23.13
CA PRO A 355 15.16 2.90 23.64
C PRO A 355 15.99 4.18 23.83
N TRP A 356 15.84 5.13 22.90
CA TRP A 356 16.54 6.43 22.94
C TRP A 356 15.91 7.36 23.98
N TYR A 357 14.58 7.37 24.07
CA TYR A 357 13.87 8.10 25.12
C TYR A 357 14.28 7.64 26.51
N ASN A 358 14.33 6.32 26.73
CA ASN A 358 14.73 5.72 28.00
C ASN A 358 16.18 6.06 28.38
N LEU A 359 17.09 6.10 27.40
CA LEU A 359 18.50 6.47 27.61
C LEU A 359 18.64 7.94 28.06
N THR A 360 17.90 8.85 27.43
CA THR A 360 17.92 10.28 27.78
C THR A 360 17.23 10.59 29.11
N HIS A 361 16.30 9.74 29.55
CA HIS A 361 15.49 9.94 30.77
C HIS A 361 15.86 8.97 31.91
N MET A 362 17.07 8.39 31.89
CA MET A 362 17.51 7.44 32.93
C MET A 362 17.47 8.03 34.35
N GLY A 363 17.75 9.33 34.52
CA GLY A 363 17.68 10.01 35.81
C GLY A 363 16.26 10.09 36.38
N ALA A 364 15.27 10.35 35.53
CA ALA A 364 13.86 10.34 35.95
C ALA A 364 13.43 8.93 36.39
N ILE A 365 13.79 7.90 35.62
CA ILE A 365 13.51 6.50 35.97
C ILE A 365 14.26 6.07 37.25
N ALA A 366 15.48 6.56 37.45
CA ALA A 366 16.26 6.35 38.66
C ALA A 366 15.56 6.89 39.92
N SER A 367 14.93 8.06 39.82
CA SER A 367 14.14 8.61 40.93
C SER A 367 12.92 7.75 41.27
N VAL A 368 12.23 7.19 40.27
CA VAL A 368 11.12 6.24 40.46
C VAL A 368 11.61 4.97 41.17
N ARG A 369 12.77 4.47 40.77
CA ARG A 369 13.40 3.33 41.44
C ARG A 369 13.79 3.66 42.88
N SER A 370 14.40 4.82 43.13
CA SER A 370 14.80 5.24 44.48
C SER A 370 13.59 5.29 45.42
N ALA A 371 12.49 5.88 44.95
CA ALA A 371 11.23 5.92 45.69
C ALA A 371 10.65 4.53 45.99
N LEU A 372 10.82 3.57 45.08
CA LEU A 372 10.43 2.18 45.31
C LEU A 372 11.37 1.48 46.29
N SER A 373 12.69 1.53 46.07
CA SER A 373 13.67 0.84 46.90
C SER A 373 13.73 1.37 48.33
N GLY A 374 13.42 2.65 48.54
CA GLY A 374 13.36 3.24 49.88
C GLY A 374 12.22 2.72 50.75
N VAL A 375 11.19 2.13 50.14
CA VAL A 375 9.96 1.68 50.81
C VAL A 375 9.74 0.16 50.65
N GLN A 376 10.65 -0.54 49.96
CA GLN A 376 10.50 -1.94 49.63
C GLN A 376 10.95 -2.85 50.78
N GLU A 377 10.00 -3.59 51.37
CA GLU A 377 10.24 -4.62 52.39
C GLU A 377 9.98 -6.05 51.87
N LEU A 378 8.98 -6.20 50.99
CA LEU A 378 8.56 -7.51 50.48
C LEU A 378 9.04 -7.75 49.05
N SER A 379 9.49 -8.98 48.76
CA SER A 379 9.79 -9.45 47.39
C SER A 379 8.52 -9.99 46.70
N LEU A 380 8.49 -9.96 45.36
CA LEU A 380 7.31 -10.33 44.57
C LEU A 380 7.04 -11.84 44.69
N ALA A 381 8.09 -12.61 44.98
CA ALA A 381 8.02 -14.03 45.28
C ALA A 381 7.19 -14.35 46.54
N LYS A 382 7.07 -13.41 47.49
CA LYS A 382 6.22 -13.56 48.68
C LYS A 382 4.75 -13.19 48.43
N LEU A 383 4.43 -12.68 47.24
CA LEU A 383 3.13 -12.13 46.88
C LEU A 383 2.48 -12.90 45.73
N GLN A 384 2.64 -14.23 45.69
CA GLN A 384 2.22 -15.06 44.54
C GLN A 384 0.72 -14.93 44.22
N ALA A 385 -0.13 -14.72 45.22
CA ALA A 385 -1.57 -14.50 45.03
C ALA A 385 -1.88 -13.21 44.23
N LEU A 386 -0.98 -12.22 44.25
CA LEU A 386 -1.10 -10.95 43.52
C LEU A 386 -0.41 -10.98 42.15
N VAL A 387 0.23 -12.11 41.80
CA VAL A 387 0.91 -12.32 40.53
C VAL A 387 0.02 -13.14 39.60
N ALA A 388 -0.20 -12.64 38.39
CA ALA A 388 -0.95 -13.37 37.38
C ALA A 388 -0.21 -14.65 36.98
N SER A 389 -0.88 -15.79 37.13
CA SER A 389 -0.35 -17.08 36.67
C SER A 389 -0.20 -17.11 35.14
N SER A 390 0.66 -17.98 34.63
CA SER A 390 0.83 -18.17 33.18
C SER A 390 -0.49 -18.59 32.51
N ASP A 391 -1.30 -19.38 33.20
CA ASP A 391 -2.56 -19.90 32.67
C ASP A 391 -3.63 -18.81 32.63
N SER A 392 -3.74 -17.99 33.68
CA SER A 392 -4.61 -16.81 33.67
C SER A 392 -4.23 -15.82 32.57
N LEU A 393 -2.93 -15.61 32.35
CA LEU A 393 -2.43 -14.77 31.25
C LEU A 393 -2.72 -15.36 29.87
N ARG A 394 -2.74 -16.69 29.74
CA ARG A 394 -3.08 -17.38 28.50
C ARG A 394 -4.58 -17.26 28.22
N SER A 395 -5.42 -17.61 29.18
CA SER A 395 -6.88 -17.49 29.06
C SER A 395 -7.30 -16.05 28.77
N TYR A 396 -6.67 -15.07 29.43
CA TYR A 396 -6.89 -13.65 29.13
C TYR A 396 -6.53 -13.28 27.69
N LYS A 397 -5.41 -13.78 27.17
CA LYS A 397 -5.00 -13.52 25.78
C LYS A 397 -5.91 -14.20 24.76
N ASP A 398 -6.41 -15.39 25.07
CA ASP A 398 -7.33 -16.11 24.20
C ASP A 398 -8.70 -15.40 24.21
N HIS A 399 -9.23 -15.01 25.38
CA HIS A 399 -10.45 -14.20 25.49
C HIS A 399 -10.35 -12.84 24.79
N LEU A 400 -9.20 -12.15 24.91
CA LEU A 400 -8.93 -10.93 24.15
C LEU A 400 -9.05 -11.17 22.64
N ARG A 401 -8.48 -12.28 22.13
CA ARG A 401 -8.53 -12.60 20.71
C ARG A 401 -9.95 -12.88 20.26
N ASP A 402 -10.73 -13.60 21.07
CA ASP A 402 -12.12 -13.94 20.78
C ASP A 402 -12.97 -12.67 20.67
N ILE A 403 -12.94 -11.78 21.67
CA ILE A 403 -13.67 -10.50 21.63
C ILE A 403 -13.25 -9.61 20.45
N PHE A 404 -11.94 -9.55 20.13
CA PHE A 404 -11.49 -8.78 18.97
C PHE A 404 -11.93 -9.41 17.65
N SER A 405 -12.03 -10.74 17.57
CA SER A 405 -12.55 -11.44 16.40
C SER A 405 -14.05 -11.22 16.21
N GLU A 406 -14.81 -11.14 17.31
CA GLU A 406 -16.24 -10.88 17.29
C GLU A 406 -16.56 -9.43 16.89
N ARG A 407 -15.85 -8.43 17.43
CA ARG A 407 -16.10 -7.02 17.06
C ARG A 407 -15.70 -6.67 15.63
N GLY A 408 -14.69 -7.34 15.09
CA GLY A 408 -14.30 -7.18 13.68
C GLY A 408 -15.33 -7.73 12.70
N HIS A 409 -16.32 -8.48 13.19
CA HIS A 409 -17.33 -9.14 12.37
C HIS A 409 -18.72 -8.78 12.87
N LYS A 410 -19.42 -7.91 12.14
CA LYS A 410 -20.87 -7.73 12.27
C LYS A 410 -21.50 -9.12 12.32
N ILE A 411 -22.06 -9.57 13.46
CA ILE A 411 -22.42 -10.97 13.72
C ILE A 411 -23.19 -11.54 12.51
N ILE A 412 -22.50 -12.31 11.67
CA ILE A 412 -23.06 -12.86 10.44
C ILE A 412 -23.67 -14.21 10.80
N SER A 413 -24.96 -14.38 10.52
CA SER A 413 -25.60 -15.69 10.61
C SER A 413 -24.79 -16.73 9.83
N PRO A 414 -24.54 -17.94 10.38
CA PRO A 414 -23.80 -18.99 9.68
C PRO A 414 -24.39 -19.33 8.31
N LEU A 415 -25.71 -19.15 8.13
CA LEU A 415 -26.41 -19.35 6.85
C LEU A 415 -25.98 -18.34 5.78
N VAL A 416 -25.82 -17.07 6.16
CA VAL A 416 -25.41 -15.99 5.25
C VAL A 416 -23.96 -16.20 4.81
N ARG A 417 -23.08 -16.59 5.74
CA ARG A 417 -21.69 -16.96 5.44
C ARG A 417 -21.63 -18.16 4.48
N ALA A 418 -22.45 -19.19 4.68
CA ALA A 418 -22.53 -20.33 3.77
C ALA A 418 -23.03 -19.93 2.37
N HIS A 419 -24.03 -19.05 2.29
CA HIS A 419 -24.57 -18.55 1.03
C HIS A 419 -23.52 -17.83 0.18
N VAL A 420 -22.79 -16.85 0.73
CA VAL A 420 -21.79 -16.16 -0.11
C VAL A 420 -20.49 -16.92 -0.27
N ARG A 421 -20.16 -17.89 0.59
CA ARG A 421 -19.15 -18.91 0.23
C ARG A 421 -19.58 -19.68 -1.02
N ALA A 422 -20.85 -20.03 -1.18
CA ALA A 422 -21.35 -20.68 -2.39
C ALA A 422 -21.27 -19.75 -3.62
N LEU A 423 -21.72 -18.49 -3.52
CA LEU A 423 -21.59 -17.50 -4.60
C LEU A 423 -20.13 -17.24 -4.98
N THR A 424 -19.25 -17.16 -3.99
CA THR A 424 -17.82 -16.97 -4.18
C THR A 424 -17.19 -18.16 -4.91
N ARG A 425 -17.57 -19.39 -4.55
CA ARG A 425 -17.17 -20.60 -5.30
C ARG A 425 -17.62 -20.52 -6.76
N VAL A 426 -18.89 -20.25 -7.03
CA VAL A 426 -19.40 -20.14 -8.42
C VAL A 426 -18.60 -19.10 -9.21
N ARG A 427 -18.40 -17.93 -8.64
CA ARG A 427 -17.64 -16.85 -9.29
C ARG A 427 -16.19 -17.25 -9.61
N TYR A 428 -15.48 -17.85 -8.66
CA TYR A 428 -14.11 -18.29 -8.90
C TYR A 428 -14.05 -19.50 -9.84
N THR A 429 -15.08 -20.35 -9.90
CA THR A 429 -15.16 -21.40 -10.91
C THR A 429 -15.30 -20.82 -12.32
N TRP A 430 -16.12 -19.77 -12.52
CA TRP A 430 -16.18 -19.07 -13.82
C TRP A 430 -14.82 -18.50 -14.21
N LEU A 431 -14.11 -17.86 -13.27
CA LEU A 431 -12.76 -17.36 -13.50
C LEU A 431 -11.81 -18.49 -13.89
N ALA A 432 -11.78 -19.59 -13.12
CA ALA A 432 -10.88 -20.71 -13.35
C ALA A 432 -11.11 -21.35 -14.73
N VAL A 433 -12.37 -21.64 -15.08
CA VAL A 433 -12.72 -22.25 -16.38
C VAL A 433 -12.25 -21.37 -17.55
N PHE A 434 -12.56 -20.07 -17.54
CA PHE A 434 -12.16 -19.20 -18.64
C PHE A 434 -10.67 -18.89 -18.66
N THR A 435 -10.00 -18.87 -17.51
CA THR A 435 -8.53 -18.74 -17.44
C THR A 435 -7.87 -19.96 -18.10
N VAL A 436 -8.39 -21.16 -17.84
CA VAL A 436 -7.91 -22.40 -18.48
C VAL A 436 -8.19 -22.39 -19.99
N ILE A 437 -9.36 -21.93 -20.42
CA ILE A 437 -9.68 -21.80 -21.85
C ILE A 437 -8.70 -20.84 -22.55
N VAL A 438 -8.47 -19.66 -21.98
CA VAL A 438 -7.53 -18.66 -22.53
C VAL A 438 -6.10 -19.19 -22.52
N PHE A 439 -5.69 -19.93 -21.49
CA PHE A 439 -4.38 -20.56 -21.42
C PHE A 439 -4.18 -21.58 -22.56
N PHE A 440 -5.13 -22.48 -22.76
CA PHE A 440 -5.03 -23.46 -23.85
C PHE A 440 -5.16 -22.83 -25.23
N ALA A 441 -5.95 -21.77 -25.38
CA ALA A 441 -6.00 -20.99 -26.63
C ALA A 441 -4.65 -20.33 -26.93
N ASN A 442 -4.02 -19.67 -25.94
CA ASN A 442 -2.69 -19.08 -26.07
C ASN A 442 -1.63 -20.14 -26.41
N LEU A 443 -1.67 -21.28 -25.72
CA LEU A 443 -0.80 -22.43 -25.97
C LEU A 443 -0.98 -22.97 -27.40
N ALA A 444 -2.22 -23.07 -27.89
CA ALA A 444 -2.51 -23.54 -29.24
C ALA A 444 -1.98 -22.58 -30.32
N ILE A 445 -2.13 -21.27 -30.11
CA ILE A 445 -1.62 -20.23 -31.02
C ILE A 445 -0.10 -20.30 -31.13
N HIS A 446 0.60 -20.45 -30.00
CA HIS A 446 2.07 -20.47 -29.95
C HIS A 446 2.66 -21.89 -29.94
N PHE A 447 1.88 -22.92 -30.27
CA PHE A 447 2.28 -24.31 -30.10
C PHE A 447 3.57 -24.66 -30.86
N GLY A 448 3.72 -24.16 -32.10
CA GLY A 448 4.92 -24.40 -32.92
C GLY A 448 6.19 -23.84 -32.28
N ALA A 449 6.15 -22.59 -31.84
CA ALA A 449 7.27 -21.92 -31.20
C ALA A 449 7.60 -22.57 -29.83
N LEU A 450 6.59 -22.86 -29.00
CA LEU A 450 6.78 -23.48 -27.69
C LEU A 450 7.29 -24.92 -27.77
N ARG A 451 6.85 -25.68 -28.78
CA ARG A 451 7.36 -27.04 -29.03
C ARG A 451 8.86 -27.01 -29.32
N ALA A 452 9.33 -26.04 -30.10
CA ALA A 452 10.75 -25.88 -30.40
C ALA A 452 11.57 -25.46 -29.17
N VAL A 453 10.98 -24.67 -28.25
CA VAL A 453 11.64 -24.34 -26.98
C VAL A 453 11.89 -25.58 -26.12
N LEU A 454 10.95 -26.52 -26.07
CA LEU A 454 11.14 -27.80 -25.39
C LEU A 454 12.25 -28.65 -26.04
N GLN A 455 12.60 -28.38 -27.29
CA GLN A 455 13.72 -29.02 -28.00
C GLN A 455 15.06 -28.29 -27.81
N GLY A 456 15.09 -27.24 -26.97
CA GLY A 456 16.29 -26.45 -26.70
C GLY A 456 16.53 -25.30 -27.68
N VAL A 457 15.54 -24.96 -28.52
CA VAL A 457 15.59 -23.81 -29.43
C VAL A 457 15.07 -22.54 -28.71
N HIS A 458 15.50 -21.35 -29.13
CA HIS A 458 15.07 -20.11 -28.48
C HIS A 458 13.93 -19.41 -29.25
N LEU A 459 13.09 -18.66 -28.52
CA LEU A 459 12.04 -17.83 -29.09
C LEU A 459 12.66 -16.57 -29.70
N VAL A 460 12.27 -16.26 -30.94
CA VAL A 460 12.70 -15.06 -31.65
C VAL A 460 11.49 -14.44 -32.35
N SER A 461 11.42 -13.12 -32.33
CA SER A 461 10.57 -12.34 -33.22
C SER A 461 11.29 -11.05 -33.58
N PRO A 462 10.77 -10.25 -34.53
CA PRO A 462 11.36 -8.95 -34.84
C PRO A 462 11.36 -7.97 -33.65
N LEU A 463 10.56 -8.21 -32.60
CA LEU A 463 10.59 -7.40 -31.37
C LEU A 463 11.22 -8.13 -30.18
N LEU A 464 11.10 -9.45 -30.13
CA LEU A 464 11.65 -10.29 -29.08
C LEU A 464 13.07 -10.71 -29.45
N LEU A 465 14.05 -10.02 -28.88
CA LEU A 465 15.43 -10.50 -28.89
C LEU A 465 15.53 -11.78 -28.05
N SER A 466 16.28 -12.75 -28.57
CA SER A 466 16.69 -13.91 -27.78
C SER A 466 17.53 -13.45 -26.58
N THR A 467 17.74 -14.33 -25.59
CA THR A 467 18.67 -14.04 -24.52
C THR A 467 19.25 -15.33 -23.97
N ALA A 468 20.58 -15.33 -23.81
CA ALA A 468 21.34 -16.40 -23.17
C ALA A 468 21.96 -15.94 -21.84
N SER A 469 21.62 -14.72 -21.38
CA SER A 469 22.18 -14.12 -20.19
C SER A 469 21.84 -14.88 -18.91
N SER A 470 22.78 -14.86 -17.96
CA SER A 470 22.54 -15.30 -16.60
C SER A 470 21.79 -14.24 -15.78
N THR A 471 21.09 -14.65 -14.73
CA THR A 471 20.42 -13.70 -13.82
C THR A 471 21.40 -12.70 -13.18
N GLN A 472 22.64 -13.11 -12.89
CA GLN A 472 23.64 -12.20 -12.32
C GLN A 472 24.03 -11.11 -13.33
N GLU A 473 24.22 -11.46 -14.60
CA GLU A 473 24.49 -10.49 -15.67
C GLU A 473 23.29 -9.56 -15.86
N LEU A 474 22.06 -10.08 -15.83
CA LEU A 474 20.85 -9.26 -15.88
C LEU A 474 20.78 -8.25 -14.73
N PHE A 475 21.02 -8.66 -13.48
CA PHE A 475 21.04 -7.73 -12.36
C PHE A 475 22.17 -6.70 -12.48
N ASN A 476 23.35 -7.12 -12.96
CA ASN A 476 24.47 -6.20 -13.14
C ASN A 476 24.18 -5.14 -14.20
N VAL A 477 23.61 -5.52 -15.35
CA VAL A 477 23.25 -4.58 -16.42
C VAL A 477 22.05 -3.72 -16.00
N ALA A 478 20.99 -4.32 -15.43
CA ALA A 478 19.78 -3.61 -15.04
C ALA A 478 20.00 -2.57 -13.94
N THR A 479 21.07 -2.71 -13.14
CA THR A 479 21.33 -1.85 -11.98
C THR A 479 22.54 -0.93 -12.14
N THR A 480 23.32 -1.08 -13.21
CA THR A 480 24.48 -0.23 -13.47
C THR A 480 24.09 0.85 -14.47
N PRO A 481 24.19 2.15 -14.15
CA PRO A 481 23.83 3.24 -15.05
C PRO A 481 24.91 3.48 -16.11
N TYR A 482 25.25 2.42 -16.85
CA TYR A 482 26.22 2.39 -17.92
C TYR A 482 25.81 1.30 -18.91
N THR A 483 25.79 1.60 -20.20
CA THR A 483 25.31 0.67 -21.23
C THR A 483 26.29 0.54 -22.39
N PHE A 484 26.37 -0.69 -22.93
CA PHE A 484 27.15 -1.04 -24.12
C PHE A 484 26.28 -1.25 -25.36
N ALA A 485 25.08 -0.64 -25.39
CA ALA A 485 24.26 -0.63 -26.60
C ALA A 485 24.97 0.11 -27.76
N GLY A 486 25.77 1.14 -27.44
CA GLY A 486 26.74 1.74 -28.36
C GLY A 486 28.13 1.10 -28.24
N ILE A 487 28.98 1.30 -29.26
CA ILE A 487 30.28 0.60 -29.39
C ILE A 487 31.26 0.96 -28.25
N THR A 488 31.33 2.23 -27.86
CA THR A 488 32.32 2.74 -26.89
C THR A 488 31.86 2.71 -25.42
N GLY A 489 30.60 2.34 -25.20
CA GLY A 489 29.95 2.38 -23.89
C GLY A 489 29.63 3.81 -23.43
N THR A 490 28.41 4.04 -22.96
CA THR A 490 27.93 5.36 -22.55
C THR A 490 27.35 5.37 -21.15
N GLU A 491 27.51 6.49 -20.43
CA GLU A 491 26.95 6.74 -19.09
C GLU A 491 25.45 7.08 -19.17
N LEU A 492 24.66 6.16 -19.72
CA LEU A 492 23.20 6.24 -19.78
C LEU A 492 22.58 5.13 -18.93
N PRO A 493 21.43 5.38 -18.29
CA PRO A 493 20.76 4.38 -17.50
C PRO A 493 20.24 3.23 -18.39
N PRO A 494 20.22 1.99 -17.86
CA PRO A 494 19.62 0.86 -18.54
C PRO A 494 18.08 1.02 -18.61
N SER A 495 17.45 0.25 -19.49
CA SER A 495 15.99 0.24 -19.58
C SER A 495 15.37 -0.27 -18.26
N PRO A 496 14.40 0.44 -17.64
CA PRO A 496 13.82 0.06 -16.35
C PRO A 496 13.17 -1.33 -16.35
N PHE A 497 12.68 -1.77 -17.51
CA PHE A 497 12.12 -3.10 -17.72
C PHE A 497 13.10 -4.22 -17.31
N LEU A 498 14.41 -4.04 -17.52
CA LEU A 498 15.41 -5.07 -17.17
C LEU A 498 15.44 -5.38 -15.68
N VAL A 499 15.08 -4.44 -14.79
CA VAL A 499 14.97 -4.71 -13.34
C VAL A 499 13.83 -5.67 -13.07
N ILE A 500 12.68 -5.47 -13.72
CA ILE A 500 11.53 -6.37 -13.61
C ILE A 500 11.89 -7.73 -14.21
N TYR A 501 12.48 -7.74 -15.40
CA TYR A 501 12.90 -8.96 -16.06
C TYR A 501 13.90 -9.78 -15.23
N ALA A 502 14.88 -9.12 -14.60
CA ALA A 502 15.82 -9.74 -13.67
C ALA A 502 15.11 -10.36 -12.46
N LEU A 503 14.13 -9.68 -11.86
CA LEU A 503 13.32 -10.22 -10.77
C LEU A 503 12.50 -11.45 -11.20
N PHE A 504 11.91 -11.44 -12.40
CA PHE A 504 11.20 -12.60 -12.94
C PHE A 504 12.14 -13.78 -13.24
N SER A 505 13.40 -13.51 -13.62
CA SER A 505 14.40 -14.57 -13.85
C SER A 505 14.78 -15.37 -12.59
N LEU A 506 14.52 -14.82 -11.40
CA LEU A 506 14.65 -15.57 -10.15
C LEU A 506 13.63 -16.71 -10.03
N LEU A 507 12.45 -16.56 -10.65
CA LEU A 507 11.41 -17.60 -10.67
C LEU A 507 11.76 -18.75 -11.61
N THR A 508 12.64 -18.53 -12.60
CA THR A 508 13.10 -19.52 -13.58
C THR A 508 14.48 -20.08 -13.25
N PHE A 509 14.91 -19.94 -11.99
CA PHE A 509 16.17 -20.48 -11.45
C PHE A 509 17.41 -20.07 -12.24
N GLY A 510 17.48 -18.84 -12.76
CA GLY A 510 18.69 -18.34 -13.40
C GLY A 510 18.66 -18.25 -14.93
N HIS A 511 17.60 -18.73 -15.58
CA HIS A 511 17.53 -18.85 -17.05
C HIS A 511 16.69 -17.72 -17.67
N ALA A 512 17.34 -16.76 -18.33
CA ALA A 512 16.67 -15.64 -18.99
C ALA A 512 15.71 -16.11 -20.10
N SER A 513 16.14 -17.03 -20.97
CA SER A 513 15.29 -17.57 -22.06
C SER A 513 14.01 -18.27 -21.58
N ALA A 514 14.07 -18.94 -20.42
CA ALA A 514 12.88 -19.52 -19.81
C ALA A 514 11.91 -18.43 -19.32
N THR A 515 12.44 -17.27 -18.91
CA THR A 515 11.66 -16.14 -18.41
C THR A 515 10.77 -15.53 -19.49
N SER A 516 11.31 -15.30 -20.70
CA SER A 516 10.51 -14.81 -21.83
C SER A 516 9.42 -15.83 -22.21
N THR A 517 9.74 -17.12 -22.21
CA THR A 517 8.78 -18.20 -22.47
C THR A 517 7.63 -18.22 -21.45
N VAL A 518 7.95 -18.09 -20.16
CA VAL A 518 6.94 -18.04 -19.07
C VAL A 518 6.04 -16.80 -19.21
N ILE A 519 6.62 -15.63 -19.53
CA ILE A 519 5.83 -14.41 -19.77
C ILE A 519 4.88 -14.62 -20.95
N VAL A 520 5.36 -15.15 -22.08
CA VAL A 520 4.54 -15.38 -23.28
C VAL A 520 3.38 -16.34 -22.98
N LEU A 521 3.62 -17.40 -22.20
CA LEU A 521 2.61 -18.40 -21.90
C LEU A 521 1.54 -17.91 -20.91
N PHE A 522 1.94 -17.19 -19.86
CA PHE A 522 1.05 -16.82 -18.75
C PHE A 522 0.47 -15.41 -18.83
N ALA A 523 0.98 -14.52 -19.68
CA ALA A 523 0.51 -13.13 -19.76
C ALA A 523 -0.97 -13.02 -20.14
N ALA A 524 -1.44 -13.75 -21.17
CA ALA A 524 -2.84 -13.67 -21.60
C ALA A 524 -3.83 -14.16 -20.51
N PRO A 525 -3.62 -15.33 -19.88
CA PRO A 525 -4.41 -15.77 -18.73
C PRO A 525 -4.36 -14.81 -17.54
N ALA A 526 -3.18 -14.26 -17.22
CA ALA A 526 -3.05 -13.32 -16.11
C ALA A 526 -3.74 -11.98 -16.40
N ALA A 527 -3.75 -11.51 -17.66
CA ALA A 527 -4.48 -10.32 -18.10
C ALA A 527 -6.00 -10.52 -18.02
N LEU A 528 -6.50 -11.74 -18.27
CA LEU A 528 -7.90 -12.09 -18.01
C LEU A 528 -8.22 -11.94 -16.52
N MET A 529 -7.38 -12.51 -15.64
CA MET A 529 -7.60 -12.48 -14.20
C MET A 529 -7.58 -11.06 -13.63
N SER A 530 -6.65 -10.22 -14.08
CA SER A 530 -6.54 -8.84 -13.63
C SER A 530 -7.72 -7.99 -14.10
N MET A 531 -8.13 -8.12 -15.36
CA MET A 531 -9.28 -7.39 -15.88
C MET A 531 -10.58 -7.87 -15.23
N TRP A 532 -10.73 -9.17 -15.00
CA TRP A 532 -11.87 -9.70 -14.24
C TRP A 532 -11.94 -9.14 -12.82
N ALA A 533 -10.79 -8.95 -12.17
CA ALA A 533 -10.71 -8.33 -10.84
C ALA A 533 -11.10 -6.85 -10.88
N LEU A 534 -10.66 -6.11 -11.90
CA LEU A 534 -11.03 -4.71 -12.13
C LEU A 534 -12.54 -4.55 -12.38
N VAL A 535 -13.09 -5.28 -13.33
CA VAL A 535 -14.53 -5.27 -13.65
C VAL A 535 -15.34 -5.68 -12.42
N GLY A 536 -14.78 -6.56 -11.59
CA GLY A 536 -15.40 -7.02 -10.36
C GLY A 536 -15.56 -5.99 -9.24
N ILE A 537 -15.00 -4.79 -9.40
CA ILE A 537 -15.23 -3.65 -8.51
C ILE A 537 -16.58 -2.99 -8.80
N PHE A 538 -16.95 -2.92 -10.07
CA PHE A 538 -18.10 -2.16 -10.54
C PHE A 538 -19.35 -3.01 -10.81
N THR A 539 -19.19 -4.30 -11.10
CA THR A 539 -20.33 -5.22 -11.31
C THR A 539 -20.10 -6.57 -10.66
N ARG A 540 -21.16 -7.21 -10.15
CA ARG A 540 -21.13 -8.59 -9.62
C ARG A 540 -21.70 -9.64 -10.60
N SER A 541 -22.03 -9.25 -11.83
CA SER A 541 -22.45 -10.18 -12.87
C SER A 541 -21.29 -11.03 -13.38
N ASN A 542 -21.36 -12.36 -13.23
CA ASN A 542 -20.31 -13.26 -13.72
C ASN A 542 -20.14 -13.18 -15.25
N VAL A 543 -21.24 -13.12 -16.00
CA VAL A 543 -21.20 -13.07 -17.47
C VAL A 543 -20.57 -11.76 -17.96
N ALA A 544 -20.95 -10.62 -17.36
CA ALA A 544 -20.38 -9.33 -17.75
C ALA A 544 -18.88 -9.23 -17.42
N ARG A 545 -18.46 -9.77 -16.27
CA ARG A 545 -17.03 -9.85 -15.89
C ARG A 545 -16.20 -10.63 -16.89
N ILE A 546 -16.67 -11.81 -17.27
CA ILE A 546 -15.96 -12.66 -18.21
C ILE A 546 -15.96 -12.04 -19.62
N ALA A 547 -17.10 -11.52 -20.08
CA ALA A 547 -17.19 -10.88 -21.40
C ALA A 547 -16.20 -9.70 -21.51
N LEU A 548 -16.18 -8.80 -20.53
CA LEU A 548 -15.25 -7.65 -20.53
C LEU A 548 -13.79 -8.08 -20.40
N ALA A 549 -13.49 -9.10 -19.59
CA ALA A 549 -12.13 -9.62 -19.44
C ALA A 549 -11.63 -10.30 -20.72
N VAL A 550 -12.48 -11.07 -21.41
CA VAL A 550 -12.13 -11.70 -22.69
C VAL A 550 -11.92 -10.63 -23.77
N THR A 551 -12.80 -9.61 -23.84
CA THR A 551 -12.62 -8.47 -24.76
C THR A 551 -11.26 -7.79 -24.55
N TRP A 552 -10.82 -7.62 -23.31
CA TRP A 552 -9.49 -7.08 -22.99
C TRP A 552 -8.35 -7.95 -23.54
N VAL A 553 -8.38 -9.27 -23.32
CA VAL A 553 -7.34 -10.18 -23.82
C VAL A 553 -7.31 -10.20 -25.35
N VAL A 554 -8.48 -10.29 -25.99
CA VAL A 554 -8.58 -10.34 -27.46
C VAL A 554 -8.09 -9.03 -28.09
N SER A 555 -8.27 -7.89 -27.43
CA SER A 555 -7.69 -6.62 -27.90
C SER A 555 -6.16 -6.68 -27.98
N GLY A 556 -5.49 -7.39 -27.06
CA GLY A 556 -4.04 -7.56 -27.09
C GLY A 556 -3.53 -8.46 -28.21
N TYR A 557 -4.37 -9.39 -28.70
CA TYR A 557 -4.07 -10.15 -29.92
C TYR A 557 -4.28 -9.31 -31.18
N MET A 558 -5.34 -8.50 -31.19
CA MET A 558 -5.64 -7.58 -32.30
C MET A 558 -4.53 -6.55 -32.49
N THR A 559 -3.99 -5.99 -31.41
CA THR A 559 -2.87 -5.04 -31.44
C THR A 559 -1.50 -5.70 -31.67
N GLY A 560 -1.44 -7.03 -31.77
CA GLY A 560 -0.21 -7.77 -32.02
C GLY A 560 0.71 -7.95 -30.80
N ILE A 561 0.34 -7.49 -29.61
CA ILE A 561 1.15 -7.60 -28.36
C ILE A 561 1.46 -9.06 -28.06
N PHE A 562 0.42 -9.89 -28.02
CA PHE A 562 0.58 -11.32 -27.71
C PHE A 562 1.20 -12.09 -28.89
N PHE A 563 0.90 -11.67 -30.12
CA PHE A 563 1.35 -12.36 -31.33
C PHE A 563 2.85 -12.19 -31.61
N THR A 564 3.38 -10.99 -31.37
CA THR A 564 4.80 -10.64 -31.60
C THR A 564 5.70 -10.87 -30.39
N GLY A 565 5.15 -11.07 -29.19
CA GLY A 565 5.95 -11.29 -27.98
C GLY A 565 6.54 -10.01 -27.40
N HIS A 566 5.80 -8.90 -27.46
CA HIS A 566 6.21 -7.63 -26.88
C HIS A 566 6.17 -7.69 -25.34
N LEU A 567 7.25 -8.17 -24.72
CA LEU A 567 7.29 -8.50 -23.29
C LEU A 567 6.88 -7.33 -22.36
N PRO A 568 7.35 -6.07 -22.57
CA PRO A 568 6.92 -4.95 -21.74
C PRO A 568 5.40 -4.75 -21.73
N MET A 569 4.79 -4.65 -22.92
CA MET A 569 3.33 -4.46 -23.06
C MET A 569 2.50 -5.66 -22.59
N MET A 570 3.01 -6.89 -22.70
CA MET A 570 2.38 -8.07 -22.08
C MET A 570 2.22 -7.89 -20.57
N LEU A 571 3.27 -7.42 -19.89
CA LEU A 571 3.20 -7.15 -18.44
C LEU A 571 2.29 -5.95 -18.12
N VAL A 572 2.25 -4.92 -18.96
CA VAL A 572 1.28 -3.82 -18.81
C VAL A 572 -0.15 -4.34 -18.87
N TYR A 573 -0.48 -5.21 -19.83
CA TYR A 573 -1.82 -5.81 -19.96
C TYR A 573 -2.23 -6.64 -18.73
N VAL A 574 -1.27 -7.21 -18.01
CA VAL A 574 -1.48 -7.94 -16.75
C VAL A 574 -1.65 -6.97 -15.57
N PHE A 575 -0.67 -6.09 -15.35
CA PHE A 575 -0.58 -5.33 -14.11
C PHE A 575 -1.38 -4.03 -14.10
N LEU A 576 -1.68 -3.42 -15.25
CA LEU A 576 -2.43 -2.17 -15.31
C LEU A 576 -3.87 -2.33 -14.77
N PRO A 577 -4.68 -3.31 -15.21
CA PRO A 577 -6.00 -3.52 -14.62
C PRO A 577 -5.93 -3.90 -13.14
N ALA A 578 -4.93 -4.70 -12.73
CA ALA A 578 -4.73 -5.08 -11.33
C ALA A 578 -4.40 -3.88 -10.45
N ALA A 579 -3.54 -2.97 -10.92
CA ALA A 579 -3.15 -1.76 -10.21
C ALA A 579 -4.36 -0.86 -9.94
N VAL A 580 -5.17 -0.61 -10.96
CA VAL A 580 -6.41 0.18 -10.84
C VAL A 580 -7.43 -0.53 -9.93
N ALA A 581 -7.49 -1.86 -10.00
CA ALA A 581 -8.39 -2.63 -9.16
C ALA A 581 -8.03 -2.51 -7.67
N PHE A 582 -6.74 -2.65 -7.35
CA PHE A 582 -6.25 -2.46 -5.99
C PHE A 582 -6.37 -1.00 -5.55
N ALA A 583 -6.17 -0.02 -6.44
CA ALA A 583 -6.36 1.39 -6.11
C ALA A 583 -7.82 1.71 -5.74
N ALA A 584 -8.79 1.16 -6.47
CA ALA A 584 -10.21 1.30 -6.15
C ALA A 584 -10.58 0.63 -4.81
N LYS A 585 -10.03 -0.57 -4.53
CA LYS A 585 -10.17 -1.22 -3.22
C LYS A 585 -9.52 -0.40 -2.10
N ALA A 586 -8.38 0.21 -2.37
CA ALA A 586 -7.70 1.07 -1.41
C ALA A 586 -8.57 2.26 -1.02
N LEU A 587 -9.21 2.90 -2.01
CA LEU A 587 -10.12 4.03 -1.82
C LEU A 587 -11.48 3.64 -1.21
N GLY A 588 -11.77 2.35 -1.03
CA GLY A 588 -13.11 1.90 -0.60
C GLY A 588 -14.17 2.08 -1.67
N VAL A 589 -13.79 2.14 -2.95
CA VAL A 589 -14.69 2.35 -4.09
C VAL A 589 -14.91 1.03 -4.80
N TYR A 590 -15.63 0.09 -4.16
CA TYR A 590 -15.96 -1.21 -4.73
C TYR A 590 -17.29 -1.73 -4.19
N GLN A 591 -18.01 -2.51 -4.98
CA GLN A 591 -19.27 -3.09 -4.54
C GLN A 591 -19.04 -4.29 -3.63
N THR A 592 -19.64 -4.30 -2.44
CA THR A 592 -19.65 -5.46 -1.53
C THR A 592 -20.92 -6.31 -1.75
N GLU A 593 -20.81 -7.63 -1.58
CA GLU A 593 -21.96 -8.55 -1.63
C GLU A 593 -22.75 -8.58 -0.31
N TYR A 594 -22.08 -8.14 0.75
CA TYR A 594 -22.60 -8.06 2.10
C TYR A 594 -22.95 -6.61 2.45
N PRO A 595 -23.80 -6.38 3.48
CA PRO A 595 -24.05 -5.05 4.05
C PRO A 595 -22.87 -4.58 4.93
N ILE A 596 -21.64 -4.87 4.49
CA ILE A 596 -20.41 -4.28 5.00
C ILE A 596 -20.14 -3.13 4.04
N GLU A 597 -20.09 -1.92 4.58
CA GLU A 597 -19.70 -0.74 3.80
C GLU A 597 -18.32 -0.96 3.21
N SER A 598 -18.07 -0.42 2.01
CA SER A 598 -16.80 -0.60 1.35
C SER A 598 -15.70 0.17 2.10
N GLU A 599 -14.91 -0.55 2.89
CA GLU A 599 -13.86 0.08 3.69
C GLU A 599 -12.59 0.33 2.86
N PRO A 600 -11.94 1.50 3.02
CA PRO A 600 -10.65 1.78 2.43
C PRO A 600 -9.56 0.91 3.06
N SER A 601 -8.70 0.32 2.24
CA SER A 601 -7.66 -0.60 2.71
C SER A 601 -6.25 -0.14 2.33
N ILE A 602 -5.41 0.03 3.34
CA ILE A 602 -3.99 0.35 3.17
C ILE A 602 -3.22 -0.81 2.50
N GLN A 603 -3.63 -2.07 2.73
CA GLN A 603 -3.03 -3.24 2.08
C GLN A 603 -3.26 -3.20 0.57
N ALA A 604 -4.48 -2.87 0.15
CA ALA A 604 -4.79 -2.71 -1.26
C ALA A 604 -3.98 -1.55 -1.87
N SER A 605 -3.73 -0.46 -1.13
CA SER A 605 -2.84 0.61 -1.60
C SER A 605 -1.42 0.13 -1.85
N ALA A 606 -0.90 -0.75 -1.00
CA ALA A 606 0.45 -1.28 -1.16
C ALA A 606 0.57 -2.16 -2.41
N TRP A 607 -0.41 -3.04 -2.64
CA TRP A 607 -0.47 -3.86 -3.86
C TRP A 607 -0.68 -3.02 -5.12
N ALA A 608 -1.51 -1.98 -5.06
CA ALA A 608 -1.67 -1.04 -6.17
C ALA A 608 -0.33 -0.39 -6.53
N ALA A 609 0.42 0.07 -5.53
CA ALA A 609 1.72 0.70 -5.73
C ALA A 609 2.74 -0.24 -6.40
N LEU A 610 2.81 -1.51 -5.96
CA LEU A 610 3.70 -2.50 -6.55
C LEU A 610 3.30 -2.84 -8.00
N CYS A 611 2.00 -2.97 -8.29
CA CYS A 611 1.52 -3.18 -9.66
C CYS A 611 1.82 -1.97 -10.56
N PHE A 612 1.59 -0.74 -10.09
CA PHE A 612 1.96 0.47 -10.84
C PHE A 612 3.46 0.56 -11.08
N ALA A 613 4.29 0.09 -10.15
CA ALA A 613 5.74 0.06 -10.31
C ALA A 613 6.17 -0.82 -11.48
N VAL A 614 5.56 -2.01 -11.63
CA VAL A 614 5.80 -2.90 -12.78
C VAL A 614 5.35 -2.23 -14.07
N VAL A 615 4.16 -1.64 -14.10
CA VAL A 615 3.63 -0.94 -15.29
C VAL A 615 4.55 0.20 -15.73
N CYS A 616 4.97 1.05 -14.79
CA CYS A 616 5.84 2.20 -15.07
C CYS A 616 7.25 1.76 -15.47
N ALA A 617 7.75 0.62 -14.99
CA ALA A 617 9.04 0.09 -15.39
C ALA A 617 9.02 -0.52 -16.80
N CYS A 618 7.90 -1.13 -17.19
CA CYS A 618 7.72 -1.66 -18.55
C CYS A 618 7.56 -0.53 -19.56
N GLU A 619 6.71 0.45 -19.24
CA GLU A 619 6.38 1.59 -20.10
C GLU A 619 6.49 2.91 -19.31
N PRO A 620 7.66 3.57 -19.32
CA PRO A 620 7.88 4.78 -18.53
C PRO A 620 6.89 5.91 -18.80
N GLN A 621 6.31 5.99 -20.01
CA GLN A 621 5.31 7.02 -20.35
C GLN A 621 4.02 6.91 -19.52
N LEU A 622 3.67 5.72 -19.04
CA LEU A 622 2.51 5.53 -18.16
C LEU A 622 2.71 6.13 -16.76
N PHE A 623 3.95 6.40 -16.34
CA PHE A 623 4.23 7.14 -15.12
C PHE A 623 3.70 8.58 -15.20
N LEU A 624 3.82 9.23 -16.37
CA LEU A 624 3.28 10.57 -16.59
C LEU A 624 1.75 10.58 -16.49
N ALA A 625 1.09 9.60 -17.10
CA ALA A 625 -0.35 9.43 -16.96
C ALA A 625 -0.76 9.18 -15.50
N MET A 626 -0.03 8.32 -14.79
CA MET A 626 -0.28 8.02 -13.39
C MET A 626 -0.18 9.27 -12.51
N LEU A 627 0.79 10.17 -12.75
CA LEU A 627 0.94 11.41 -11.99
C LEU A 627 -0.26 12.34 -12.21
N VAL A 628 -0.66 12.58 -13.47
CA VAL A 628 -1.80 13.45 -13.81
C VAL A 628 -3.11 12.88 -13.25
N VAL A 629 -3.37 11.59 -13.46
CA VAL A 629 -4.56 10.90 -12.93
C VAL A 629 -4.52 10.92 -11.40
N GLY A 630 -3.37 10.64 -10.78
CA GLY A 630 -3.19 10.61 -9.32
C GLY A 630 -3.48 11.96 -8.66
N ILE A 631 -3.01 13.07 -9.25
CA ILE A 631 -3.31 14.43 -8.78
C ILE A 631 -4.81 14.71 -8.88
N ALA A 632 -5.41 14.45 -10.04
CA ALA A 632 -6.84 14.72 -10.25
C ALA A 632 -7.74 13.84 -9.36
N VAL A 633 -7.41 12.57 -9.18
CA VAL A 633 -8.10 11.65 -8.26
C VAL A 633 -7.90 12.07 -6.80
N SER A 634 -6.75 12.64 -6.44
CA SER A 634 -6.51 13.20 -5.10
C SER A 634 -7.42 14.38 -4.77
N ILE A 635 -7.82 15.17 -5.78
CA ILE A 635 -8.82 16.23 -5.61
C ILE A 635 -10.21 15.63 -5.36
N ILE A 636 -10.59 14.56 -6.07
CA ILE A 636 -11.89 13.87 -5.89
C ILE A 636 -11.97 13.17 -4.52
N TYR A 637 -10.87 12.53 -4.10
CA TYR A 637 -10.78 11.74 -2.86
C TYR A 637 -9.82 12.37 -1.84
N HIS A 638 -10.05 13.64 -1.50
CA HIS A 638 -9.21 14.45 -0.60
C HIS A 638 -8.90 13.80 0.77
N ARG A 639 -9.77 12.91 1.27
CA ARG A 639 -9.55 12.19 2.55
C ARG A 639 -8.49 11.07 2.46
N HIS A 640 -8.11 10.67 1.25
CA HIS A 640 -7.22 9.55 0.96
C HIS A 640 -5.94 9.97 0.22
N VAL A 641 -5.58 11.27 0.21
CA VAL A 641 -4.44 11.81 -0.52
C VAL A 641 -3.13 11.11 -0.15
N ILE A 642 -2.86 10.90 1.13
CA ILE A 642 -1.62 10.22 1.58
C ILE A 642 -1.52 8.81 0.97
N MET A 643 -2.65 8.11 0.88
CA MET A 643 -2.70 6.77 0.31
C MET A 643 -2.50 6.80 -1.20
N LEU A 644 -3.13 7.74 -1.91
CA LEU A 644 -2.93 7.93 -3.35
C LEU A 644 -1.49 8.32 -3.70
N VAL A 645 -0.91 9.27 -2.99
CA VAL A 645 0.49 9.68 -3.16
C VAL A 645 1.44 8.51 -2.89
N SER A 646 1.12 7.67 -1.90
CA SER A 646 1.92 6.47 -1.61
C SER A 646 1.93 5.46 -2.76
N MET A 647 0.95 5.46 -3.66
CA MET A 647 0.92 4.52 -4.79
C MET A 647 2.04 4.81 -5.82
N GLY A 648 2.48 6.07 -5.95
CA GLY A 648 3.50 6.46 -6.90
C GLY A 648 4.95 6.27 -6.41
N VAL A 649 5.16 6.04 -5.12
CA VAL A 649 6.51 5.98 -4.51
C VAL A 649 7.35 4.84 -5.09
N PRO A 650 6.88 3.58 -5.20
CA PRO A 650 7.69 2.51 -5.79
C PRO A 650 8.05 2.76 -7.26
N SER A 651 7.11 3.28 -8.06
CA SER A 651 7.37 3.65 -9.46
C SER A 651 8.45 4.74 -9.57
N LEU A 652 8.40 5.76 -8.71
CA LEU A 652 9.39 6.84 -8.68
C LEU A 652 10.79 6.30 -8.34
N VAL A 653 10.90 5.36 -7.41
CA VAL A 653 12.18 4.78 -6.99
C VAL A 653 12.77 3.91 -8.11
N ILE A 654 11.97 3.09 -8.79
CA ILE A 654 12.46 2.27 -9.91
C ILE A 654 12.89 3.14 -11.10
N LEU A 655 12.13 4.20 -11.40
CA LEU A 655 12.46 5.15 -12.48
C LEU A 655 13.49 6.22 -12.09
N ALA A 656 14.03 6.20 -10.87
CA ALA A 656 14.95 7.25 -10.43
C ALA A 656 16.16 7.43 -11.36
N PRO A 657 16.86 6.38 -11.85
CA PRO A 657 17.99 6.55 -12.76
C PRO A 657 17.59 7.20 -14.09
N THR A 658 16.45 6.82 -14.68
CA THR A 658 15.98 7.39 -15.94
C THR A 658 15.52 8.83 -15.77
N LEU A 659 14.79 9.15 -14.70
CA LEU A 659 14.38 10.52 -14.40
C LEU A 659 15.59 11.44 -14.15
N ILE A 660 16.59 10.96 -13.40
CA ILE A 660 17.82 11.71 -13.15
C ILE A 660 18.60 11.92 -14.46
N ALA A 661 18.67 10.92 -15.34
CA ALA A 661 19.33 11.03 -16.63
C ALA A 661 18.65 12.04 -17.56
N VAL A 662 17.32 12.03 -17.65
CA VAL A 662 16.56 13.02 -18.44
C VAL A 662 16.81 14.45 -17.92
N ILE A 663 16.89 14.63 -16.60
CA ILE A 663 17.19 15.94 -15.99
C ILE A 663 18.63 16.39 -16.30
N ARG A 664 19.60 15.46 -16.27
CA ARG A 664 21.02 15.78 -16.53
C ARG A 664 21.34 15.95 -18.02
N GLN A 665 20.69 15.17 -18.88
CA GLN A 665 20.92 15.12 -20.31
C GLN A 665 19.56 15.22 -21.05
N PRO A 666 19.07 16.45 -21.32
CA PRO A 666 17.75 16.66 -21.93
C PRO A 666 17.56 15.96 -23.29
N HIS A 667 18.65 15.69 -24.03
CA HIS A 667 18.63 14.94 -25.28
C HIS A 667 18.16 13.48 -25.13
N SER A 668 18.16 12.94 -23.90
CA SER A 668 17.66 11.59 -23.62
C SER A 668 16.17 11.56 -23.27
N PHE A 669 15.43 12.68 -23.38
CA PHE A 669 14.01 12.77 -23.02
C PHE A 669 13.11 11.73 -23.71
N GLY A 670 13.44 11.37 -24.95
CA GLY A 670 12.73 10.33 -25.71
C GLY A 670 12.68 8.98 -24.98
N GLN A 671 13.62 8.69 -24.09
CA GLN A 671 13.66 7.42 -23.32
C GLN A 671 12.43 7.22 -22.42
N LEU A 672 11.71 8.28 -22.06
CA LEU A 672 10.46 8.17 -21.29
C LEU A 672 9.29 7.64 -22.13
N PHE A 673 9.39 7.73 -23.46
CA PHE A 673 8.39 7.28 -24.42
C PHE A 673 8.86 6.04 -25.18
N ALA A 674 9.96 5.44 -24.72
CA ALA A 674 10.64 4.33 -25.32
C ALA A 674 10.69 3.14 -24.35
N ASP A 675 10.68 1.95 -24.92
CA ASP A 675 10.90 0.68 -24.22
C ASP A 675 12.15 -0.03 -24.79
N VAL A 676 12.46 -1.21 -24.24
CA VAL A 676 13.62 -2.02 -24.69
C VAL A 676 13.47 -2.57 -26.12
N THR A 677 12.29 -2.44 -26.73
CA THR A 677 11.98 -2.94 -28.08
C THR A 677 11.90 -1.81 -29.12
N SER A 678 11.98 -0.55 -28.70
CA SER A 678 11.73 0.63 -29.54
C SER A 678 12.81 0.91 -30.59
N GLY A 679 14.06 0.49 -30.34
CA GLY A 679 15.16 0.55 -31.32
C GLY A 679 15.21 -0.63 -32.29
N VAL A 680 14.39 -1.67 -32.08
CA VAL A 680 14.38 -2.88 -32.91
C VAL A 680 13.47 -2.64 -34.12
N SER A 681 13.99 -1.97 -35.14
CA SER A 681 13.25 -1.76 -36.37
C SER A 681 13.37 -2.96 -37.31
N VAL A 682 12.22 -3.34 -37.86
CA VAL A 682 12.06 -4.34 -38.89
C VAL A 682 12.85 -3.91 -40.12
N GLY A 683 14.01 -4.54 -40.35
CA GLY A 683 14.63 -4.58 -41.66
C GLY A 683 13.63 -5.16 -42.65
N SER A 684 13.20 -4.35 -43.62
CA SER A 684 12.46 -4.79 -44.80
C SER A 684 13.34 -5.75 -45.60
N GLY A 685 13.30 -7.03 -45.22
CA GLY A 685 13.94 -8.12 -45.94
C GLY A 685 12.90 -9.09 -46.50
N VAL A 686 11.99 -8.62 -47.37
CA VAL A 686 11.38 -9.35 -48.51
C VAL A 686 10.77 -8.32 -49.48
N THR A 687 11.49 -8.05 -50.57
CA THR A 687 11.12 -7.59 -51.93
C THR A 687 9.77 -6.90 -52.22
N GLY A 688 9.85 -5.79 -52.96
CA GLY A 688 8.87 -5.45 -54.00
C GLY A 688 8.58 -3.95 -54.14
N ALA A 689 8.99 -3.36 -55.25
CA ALA A 689 8.62 -2.01 -55.66
C ALA A 689 7.10 -1.82 -55.62
N ASN A 690 6.61 -1.08 -54.62
CA ASN A 690 5.39 -0.26 -54.59
C ASN A 690 5.25 0.27 -53.15
N GLY A 691 5.23 1.60 -53.00
CA GLY A 691 5.20 2.30 -51.70
C GLY A 691 3.91 2.19 -50.90
N ALA A 692 3.31 1.00 -50.82
CA ALA A 692 2.03 0.74 -50.16
C ALA A 692 2.06 -0.40 -49.12
N SER A 693 3.18 -1.10 -48.94
CA SER A 693 3.34 -2.20 -47.99
C SER A 693 3.78 -1.78 -46.58
N GLY A 694 4.01 -0.49 -46.33
CA GLY A 694 4.28 0.09 -45.00
C GLY A 694 3.04 0.27 -44.11
N ALA A 695 1.90 -0.32 -44.47
CA ALA A 695 0.64 -0.27 -43.70
C ALA A 695 0.36 -1.53 -42.88
N LEU A 696 1.11 -2.61 -43.14
CA LEU A 696 0.84 -3.92 -42.57
C LEU A 696 1.92 -4.34 -41.56
N SER A 697 3.12 -3.74 -41.61
CA SER A 697 4.15 -3.83 -40.56
C SER A 697 3.94 -2.86 -39.39
N SER A 698 2.93 -1.98 -39.47
CA SER A 698 2.73 -0.83 -38.58
C SER A 698 1.82 -1.09 -37.36
N GLY A 699 1.33 -2.32 -37.17
CA GLY A 699 0.52 -2.66 -35.99
C GLY A 699 1.33 -2.72 -34.69
N VAL A 700 2.64 -2.93 -34.79
CA VAL A 700 3.50 -3.22 -33.63
C VAL A 700 4.59 -2.16 -33.43
N SER A 701 5.01 -1.47 -34.49
CA SER A 701 5.83 -0.26 -34.44
C SER A 701 5.02 0.97 -34.88
N SER A 702 4.00 1.33 -34.10
CA SER A 702 3.05 2.41 -34.43
C SER A 702 3.59 3.80 -34.06
N GLY A 703 4.67 4.21 -34.73
CA GLY A 703 4.95 5.64 -34.87
C GLY A 703 3.98 6.24 -35.88
N ALA A 704 3.40 7.42 -35.60
CA ALA A 704 2.56 8.10 -36.57
C ALA A 704 3.35 8.37 -37.86
N ARG A 705 2.78 8.06 -39.03
CA ARG A 705 3.42 8.41 -40.30
C ARG A 705 3.63 9.92 -40.36
N ALA A 706 4.71 10.36 -41.01
CA ALA A 706 4.88 11.77 -41.36
C ALA A 706 3.63 12.26 -42.14
N GLY A 707 2.83 13.13 -41.49
CA GLY A 707 1.58 13.68 -42.04
C GLY A 707 0.27 13.02 -41.59
N GLN A 708 0.29 11.91 -40.83
CA GLN A 708 -0.93 11.36 -40.22
C GLN A 708 -1.33 12.12 -38.96
N SER A 709 -2.62 12.40 -38.82
CA SER A 709 -3.14 13.02 -37.59
C SER A 709 -3.18 12.01 -36.44
N ALA A 710 -2.79 12.44 -35.24
CA ALA A 710 -2.69 11.56 -34.06
C ALA A 710 -4.00 10.83 -33.72
N TYR A 711 -5.16 11.44 -34.00
CA TYR A 711 -6.45 10.79 -33.77
C TYR A 711 -6.68 9.62 -34.75
N GLN A 712 -6.23 9.73 -36.00
CA GLN A 712 -6.34 8.63 -36.97
C GLN A 712 -5.44 7.46 -36.56
N ALA A 713 -4.22 7.74 -36.10
CA ALA A 713 -3.31 6.72 -35.62
C ALA A 713 -3.84 5.98 -34.37
N LEU A 714 -4.45 6.72 -33.43
CA LEU A 714 -5.10 6.12 -32.26
C LEU A 714 -6.29 5.24 -32.63
N LEU A 715 -7.13 5.69 -33.57
CA LEU A 715 -8.27 4.91 -34.05
C LEU A 715 -7.83 3.63 -34.79
N GLN A 716 -6.76 3.73 -35.59
CA GLN A 716 -6.19 2.60 -36.33
C GLN A 716 -5.59 1.51 -35.43
N LEU A 717 -5.32 1.81 -34.15
CA LEU A 717 -4.79 0.84 -33.19
C LEU A 717 -5.78 -0.29 -32.86
N PHE A 718 -7.08 0.03 -32.87
CA PHE A 718 -8.15 -0.92 -32.53
C PHE A 718 -9.07 -1.24 -33.70
N ILE A 719 -8.92 -0.56 -34.84
CA ILE A 719 -9.72 -0.77 -36.04
C ILE A 719 -8.87 -1.54 -37.07
N PRO A 720 -9.32 -2.71 -37.53
CA PRO A 720 -8.64 -3.46 -38.60
C PRO A 720 -8.46 -2.58 -39.85
N SER A 721 -7.24 -2.52 -40.38
CA SER A 721 -6.95 -1.78 -41.62
C SER A 721 -7.54 -2.51 -42.83
N ALA A 722 -8.24 -1.75 -43.69
CA ALA A 722 -8.91 -2.25 -44.89
C ALA A 722 -8.08 -2.01 -46.17
N ASP A 723 -6.75 -2.08 -46.09
CA ASP A 723 -5.89 -1.80 -47.24
C ASP A 723 -5.95 -2.97 -48.23
N ALA A 724 -6.58 -2.68 -49.38
CA ALA A 724 -7.07 -3.60 -50.39
C ALA A 724 -6.00 -4.23 -51.32
N SER A 725 -4.71 -4.28 -50.94
CA SER A 725 -3.62 -4.61 -51.88
C SER A 725 -2.82 -5.89 -51.59
N THR A 726 -3.07 -6.62 -50.50
CA THR A 726 -2.38 -7.90 -50.22
C THR A 726 -3.35 -9.08 -50.31
N HIS A 727 -3.55 -9.55 -51.54
CA HIS A 727 -4.35 -10.71 -51.85
C HIS A 727 -3.62 -12.00 -51.46
N THR A 728 -4.13 -12.70 -50.44
CA THR A 728 -3.88 -14.14 -50.23
C THR A 728 -5.18 -14.94 -50.45
N SER A 729 -5.02 -16.19 -50.87
CA SER A 729 -6.03 -17.07 -51.46
C SER A 729 -7.28 -17.37 -50.61
N LEU A 730 -7.23 -17.15 -49.29
CA LEU A 730 -8.38 -17.33 -48.38
C LEU A 730 -9.34 -16.12 -48.37
N VAL A 731 -8.82 -14.90 -48.58
CA VAL A 731 -9.64 -13.68 -48.68
C VAL A 731 -10.28 -13.55 -50.07
N GLN A 732 -9.68 -14.19 -51.08
CA GLN A 732 -10.26 -14.29 -52.42
C GLN A 732 -11.59 -15.07 -52.43
N SER A 733 -11.80 -16.00 -51.49
CA SER A 733 -13.10 -16.67 -51.30
C SER A 733 -14.11 -15.87 -50.46
N LEU A 734 -13.68 -14.80 -49.78
CA LEU A 734 -14.47 -14.07 -48.78
C LEU A 734 -14.59 -12.55 -49.03
N GLY A 735 -14.29 -12.04 -50.25
CA GLY A 735 -14.64 -10.68 -50.71
C GLY A 735 -14.03 -9.46 -49.98
N SER A 736 -13.62 -8.43 -50.73
CA SER A 736 -13.12 -7.13 -50.19
C SER A 736 -14.16 -6.35 -49.36
N SER A 737 -15.43 -6.75 -49.41
CA SER A 737 -16.54 -6.21 -48.60
C SER A 737 -16.50 -6.62 -47.14
N TRP A 738 -15.90 -7.77 -46.78
CA TRP A 738 -15.92 -8.25 -45.39
C TRP A 738 -14.94 -7.51 -44.47
N ALA A 739 -13.74 -7.17 -44.93
CA ALA A 739 -12.77 -6.43 -44.13
C ALA A 739 -13.25 -5.01 -43.78
N SER A 740 -13.85 -4.32 -44.75
CA SER A 740 -14.49 -3.01 -44.54
C SER A 740 -15.72 -3.12 -43.64
N THR A 741 -16.50 -4.20 -43.75
CA THR A 741 -17.64 -4.47 -42.87
C THR A 741 -17.19 -4.73 -41.41
N VAL A 742 -16.16 -5.54 -41.19
CA VAL A 742 -15.62 -5.79 -39.84
C VAL A 742 -15.04 -4.51 -39.24
N SER A 743 -14.31 -3.73 -40.02
CA SER A 743 -13.80 -2.41 -39.63
C SER A 743 -14.92 -1.45 -39.21
N LEU A 744 -16.01 -1.39 -39.99
CA LEU A 744 -17.21 -0.61 -39.67
C LEU A 744 -17.87 -1.09 -38.37
N ILE A 745 -18.07 -2.41 -38.21
CA ILE A 745 -18.66 -3.00 -37.00
C ILE A 745 -17.85 -2.64 -35.76
N VAL A 746 -16.52 -2.79 -35.82
CA VAL A 746 -15.63 -2.45 -34.69
C VAL A 746 -15.72 -0.95 -34.37
N THR A 747 -15.70 -0.09 -35.38
CA THR A 747 -15.81 1.36 -35.21
C THR A 747 -17.13 1.75 -34.54
N VAL A 748 -18.25 1.21 -35.02
CA VAL A 748 -19.58 1.44 -34.44
C VAL A 748 -19.63 0.92 -33.00
N CYS A 749 -19.08 -0.26 -32.74
CA CYS A 749 -19.07 -0.84 -31.40
C CYS A 749 -18.20 -0.03 -30.41
N LEU A 750 -17.04 0.48 -30.84
CA LEU A 750 -16.20 1.35 -30.01
C LEU A 750 -16.87 2.71 -29.75
N ALA A 751 -17.55 3.28 -30.75
CA ALA A 751 -18.33 4.50 -30.58
C ALA A 751 -19.49 4.29 -29.59
N LEU A 752 -20.21 3.17 -29.69
CA LEU A 752 -21.23 2.77 -28.73
C LEU A 752 -20.65 2.55 -27.34
N ALA A 753 -19.48 1.91 -27.22
CA ALA A 753 -18.80 1.71 -25.95
C ALA A 753 -18.43 3.04 -25.27
N LEU A 754 -17.88 3.98 -26.04
CA LEU A 754 -17.57 5.33 -25.58
C LEU A 754 -18.84 6.07 -25.14
N LEU A 755 -19.90 6.02 -25.94
CA LEU A 755 -21.20 6.63 -25.60
C LEU A 755 -21.79 6.04 -24.31
N CYS A 756 -21.73 4.72 -24.15
CA CYS A 756 -22.12 4.04 -22.92
C CYS A 756 -21.29 4.53 -21.71
N SER A 757 -19.98 4.70 -21.91
CA SER A 757 -19.10 5.29 -20.89
C SER A 757 -19.42 6.77 -20.60
N VAL A 758 -19.97 7.54 -21.55
CA VAL A 758 -20.40 8.93 -21.29
C VAL A 758 -21.64 8.93 -20.39
N ILE A 759 -22.60 8.04 -20.67
CA ILE A 759 -23.83 7.90 -19.90
C ILE A 759 -23.55 7.64 -18.41
N THR A 760 -22.44 6.97 -18.06
CA THR A 760 -22.09 6.70 -16.66
C THR A 760 -21.76 7.96 -15.85
N LEU A 761 -21.43 9.10 -16.48
CA LEU A 761 -21.26 10.38 -15.77
C LEU A 761 -22.58 10.89 -15.18
N CYS A 762 -23.72 10.49 -15.77
CA CYS A 762 -25.05 10.89 -15.34
C CYS A 762 -25.64 9.98 -14.25
N ILE A 763 -24.99 8.86 -13.92
CA ILE A 763 -25.50 7.89 -12.92
C ILE A 763 -25.06 8.31 -11.51
N PRO A 764 -25.97 8.74 -10.60
CA PRO A 764 -25.62 9.34 -9.30
C PRO A 764 -24.76 8.43 -8.40
N GLN A 765 -25.02 7.12 -8.45
CA GLN A 765 -24.32 6.12 -7.62
C GLN A 765 -22.86 5.90 -8.05
N CYS A 766 -22.51 6.32 -9.26
CA CYS A 766 -21.26 5.99 -9.94
C CYS A 766 -20.42 7.24 -10.30
N VAL A 767 -20.86 8.45 -9.92
CA VAL A 767 -20.26 9.70 -10.41
C VAL A 767 -18.77 9.82 -10.09
N LYS A 768 -18.35 9.55 -8.84
CA LYS A 768 -16.94 9.66 -8.45
C LYS A 768 -16.03 8.67 -9.20
N PRO A 769 -16.31 7.35 -9.20
CA PRO A 769 -15.50 6.41 -9.99
C PRO A 769 -15.56 6.68 -11.50
N SER A 770 -16.71 7.10 -12.02
CA SER A 770 -16.89 7.44 -13.45
C SER A 770 -15.99 8.62 -13.85
N ARG A 771 -15.98 9.69 -13.05
CA ARG A 771 -15.08 10.85 -13.26
C ARG A 771 -13.61 10.43 -13.26
N SER A 772 -13.20 9.54 -12.36
CA SER A 772 -11.83 9.02 -12.33
C SER A 772 -11.44 8.26 -13.61
N MET A 773 -12.34 7.41 -14.14
CA MET A 773 -12.11 6.72 -15.41
C MET A 773 -12.04 7.69 -16.59
N TRP A 774 -12.90 8.72 -16.62
CA TRP A 774 -12.88 9.76 -17.66
C TRP A 774 -11.61 10.61 -17.66
N ILE A 775 -11.09 10.95 -16.49
CA ILE A 775 -9.77 11.58 -16.37
C ILE A 775 -8.72 10.67 -17.00
N GLY A 776 -8.76 9.35 -16.72
CA GLY A 776 -7.88 8.38 -17.36
C GLY A 776 -8.00 8.34 -18.89
N ILE A 777 -9.22 8.39 -19.44
CA ILE A 777 -9.47 8.46 -20.90
C ILE A 777 -8.83 9.73 -21.49
N LEU A 778 -9.11 10.90 -20.92
CA LEU A 778 -8.58 12.18 -21.41
C LEU A 778 -7.06 12.22 -21.32
N THR A 779 -6.48 11.79 -20.20
CA THR A 779 -5.03 11.70 -20.02
C THR A 779 -4.40 10.72 -21.01
N GLY A 780 -5.04 9.57 -21.27
CA GLY A 780 -4.57 8.61 -22.27
C GLY A 780 -4.61 9.16 -23.70
N ILE A 781 -5.67 9.87 -24.09
CA ILE A 781 -5.76 10.52 -25.41
C ILE A 781 -4.66 11.58 -25.56
N VAL A 782 -4.46 12.44 -24.56
CA VAL A 782 -3.38 13.45 -24.57
C VAL A 782 -2.02 12.77 -24.66
N LEU A 783 -1.79 11.72 -23.88
CA LEU A 783 -0.53 10.98 -23.90
C LEU A 783 -0.27 10.34 -25.27
N ALA A 784 -1.28 9.76 -25.91
CA ALA A 784 -1.16 9.20 -27.24
C ALA A 784 -0.76 10.27 -28.27
N VAL A 785 -1.41 11.44 -28.25
CA VAL A 785 -1.07 12.57 -29.13
C VAL A 785 0.37 13.04 -28.91
N VAL A 786 0.80 13.16 -27.66
CA VAL A 786 2.18 13.53 -27.32
C VAL A 786 3.17 12.46 -27.81
N SER A 787 2.87 11.18 -27.56
CA SER A 787 3.71 10.05 -28.00
C SER A 787 3.93 10.06 -29.51
N SER A 788 2.88 10.28 -30.32
CA SER A 788 3.05 10.35 -31.79
C SER A 788 3.99 11.45 -32.28
N GLY A 789 4.24 12.48 -31.47
CA GLY A 789 5.12 13.59 -31.83
C GLY A 789 6.57 13.44 -31.36
N ILE A 790 6.89 12.43 -30.55
CA ILE A 790 8.21 12.28 -29.93
C ILE A 790 9.02 11.23 -30.69
N ALA A 791 10.21 11.62 -31.13
CA ALA A 791 11.17 10.70 -31.73
C ALA A 791 11.96 9.94 -30.65
N VAL A 792 12.11 8.63 -30.86
CA VAL A 792 12.69 7.66 -29.92
C VAL A 792 13.91 6.95 -30.50
N GLY A 793 14.14 7.02 -31.81
CA GLY A 793 15.31 6.40 -32.44
C GLY A 793 15.53 6.85 -33.88
N LEU A 794 16.63 6.39 -34.48
CA LEU A 794 16.97 6.59 -35.88
C LEU A 794 17.20 5.24 -36.57
N ASN A 795 16.62 5.07 -37.75
CA ASN A 795 16.86 3.92 -38.62
C ASN A 795 17.35 4.38 -40.00
N ALA A 796 17.71 3.40 -40.85
CA ALA A 796 18.07 3.61 -42.27
C ALA A 796 17.02 4.39 -43.09
N GLN A 797 15.77 4.44 -42.63
CA GLN A 797 14.64 5.07 -43.32
C GLN A 797 14.27 6.46 -42.74
N GLY A 798 14.86 6.87 -41.60
CA GLY A 798 14.57 8.13 -40.92
C GLY A 798 14.25 7.99 -39.43
N LEU A 799 13.56 8.99 -38.87
CA LEU A 799 13.20 9.02 -37.45
C LEU A 799 12.12 7.97 -37.09
N VAL A 800 12.30 7.33 -35.94
CA VAL A 800 11.32 6.44 -35.30
C VAL A 800 10.57 7.22 -34.23
N TYR A 801 9.24 7.20 -34.28
CA TYR A 801 8.39 7.86 -33.28
C TYR A 801 7.92 6.88 -32.19
N ALA A 802 7.60 7.41 -31.01
CA ALA A 802 7.17 6.63 -29.87
C ALA A 802 5.82 5.90 -30.10
N SER A 803 5.70 4.73 -29.47
CA SER A 803 4.52 3.88 -29.58
C SER A 803 3.30 4.44 -28.83
N MET A 804 2.16 4.52 -29.52
CA MET A 804 0.86 4.91 -28.94
C MET A 804 0.17 3.78 -28.18
N LEU A 805 0.72 2.56 -28.22
CA LEU A 805 0.13 1.34 -27.63
C LEU A 805 -0.15 1.46 -26.12
N PRO A 806 0.78 1.97 -25.29
CA PRO A 806 0.55 2.05 -23.84
C PRO A 806 -0.61 3.02 -23.53
N ALA A 807 -0.63 4.18 -24.19
CA ALA A 807 -1.69 5.16 -24.05
C ALA A 807 -3.06 4.63 -24.54
N GLY A 808 -3.09 3.92 -25.67
CA GLY A 808 -4.29 3.26 -26.19
C GLY A 808 -4.84 2.20 -25.23
N SER A 809 -3.97 1.39 -24.61
CA SER A 809 -4.36 0.37 -23.63
C SER A 809 -5.01 0.98 -22.37
N LEU A 810 -4.50 2.13 -21.90
CA LEU A 810 -5.09 2.88 -20.79
C LEU A 810 -6.50 3.37 -21.14
N VAL A 811 -6.68 3.95 -22.33
CA VAL A 811 -7.97 4.43 -22.82
C VAL A 811 -8.98 3.28 -22.89
N LEU A 812 -8.59 2.16 -23.51
CA LEU A 812 -9.46 0.99 -23.63
C LEU A 812 -9.86 0.44 -22.26
N MET A 813 -8.93 0.30 -21.32
CA MET A 813 -9.21 -0.18 -19.96
C MET A 813 -10.24 0.71 -19.25
N CYS A 814 -10.11 2.04 -19.37
CA CYS A 814 -11.05 2.99 -18.79
C CYS A 814 -12.45 2.89 -19.44
N ILE A 815 -12.54 2.72 -20.77
CA ILE A 815 -13.81 2.53 -21.48
C ILE A 815 -14.50 1.23 -21.04
N LEU A 816 -13.76 0.12 -20.96
CA LEU A 816 -14.28 -1.17 -20.49
C LEU A 816 -14.72 -1.09 -19.01
N SER A 817 -14.03 -0.28 -18.20
CA SER A 817 -14.45 0.02 -16.82
C SER A 817 -15.75 0.82 -16.78
N GLY A 818 -15.94 1.81 -17.68
CA GLY A 818 -17.21 2.51 -17.86
C GLY A 818 -18.36 1.56 -18.22
N LEU A 819 -18.13 0.62 -19.15
CA LEU A 819 -19.10 -0.42 -19.49
C LEU A 819 -19.45 -1.31 -18.28
N ALA A 820 -18.47 -1.66 -17.46
CA ALA A 820 -18.70 -2.41 -16.22
C ALA A 820 -19.63 -1.67 -15.26
N MET A 821 -19.47 -0.35 -15.15
CA MET A 821 -20.33 0.50 -14.31
C MET A 821 -21.76 0.58 -14.84
N MET A 822 -21.94 0.62 -16.16
CA MET A 822 -23.25 0.63 -16.81
C MET A 822 -24.04 -0.68 -16.63
N SER A 823 -23.33 -1.81 -16.46
CA SER A 823 -23.93 -3.11 -16.17
C SER A 823 -24.59 -3.19 -14.79
N GLY A 824 -24.34 -2.23 -13.89
CA GLY A 824 -24.94 -2.17 -12.56
C GLY A 824 -24.53 -3.30 -11.60
N PRO A 825 -25.05 -3.28 -10.36
CA PRO A 825 -24.61 -4.18 -9.28
C PRO A 825 -24.99 -5.64 -9.48
N ALA A 826 -25.97 -5.96 -10.34
CA ALA A 826 -26.41 -7.31 -10.73
C ALA A 826 -26.90 -8.25 -9.60
N VAL A 827 -26.68 -7.92 -8.33
CA VAL A 827 -27.08 -8.68 -7.13
C VAL A 827 -27.72 -7.71 -6.13
N THR A 828 -28.84 -8.12 -5.52
CA THR A 828 -29.44 -7.37 -4.41
C THR A 828 -28.57 -7.50 -3.16
N GLN A 829 -28.12 -6.38 -2.59
CA GLN A 829 -27.42 -6.40 -1.31
C GLN A 829 -28.26 -7.10 -0.25
N PHE A 830 -27.65 -8.01 0.51
CA PHE A 830 -28.32 -8.66 1.63
C PHE A 830 -28.59 -7.61 2.72
N VAL A 831 -29.86 -7.43 3.09
CA VAL A 831 -30.26 -6.55 4.20
C VAL A 831 -30.71 -7.45 5.36
N PRO A 832 -30.06 -7.39 6.54
CA PRO A 832 -30.44 -8.21 7.69
C PRO A 832 -31.83 -7.79 8.18
N ILE A 833 -32.65 -8.77 8.61
CA ILE A 833 -34.07 -8.58 8.95
C ILE A 833 -34.28 -7.46 9.99
N LEU A 834 -33.43 -7.38 11.02
CA LEU A 834 -33.50 -6.31 12.03
C LEU A 834 -33.25 -4.90 11.49
N GLN A 835 -32.35 -4.76 10.51
CA GLN A 835 -32.06 -3.49 9.86
C GLN A 835 -33.10 -3.17 8.78
N LYS A 836 -33.74 -4.20 8.23
CA LYS A 836 -34.93 -4.09 7.39
C LYS A 836 -36.10 -3.57 8.22
N ASP A 837 -36.32 -4.07 9.43
CA ASP A 837 -37.37 -3.59 10.33
C ASP A 837 -37.08 -2.16 10.81
N LYS A 838 -35.83 -1.83 11.17
CA LYS A 838 -35.45 -0.45 11.51
C LYS A 838 -35.60 0.52 10.32
N ARG A 839 -35.22 0.10 9.10
CA ARG A 839 -35.52 0.86 7.88
C ARG A 839 -37.01 0.95 7.64
N LEU A 840 -37.79 -0.11 7.84
CA LEU A 840 -39.24 -0.10 7.67
C LEU A 840 -39.93 0.78 8.72
N LEU A 841 -39.35 0.92 9.92
CA LEU A 841 -39.81 1.81 10.99
C LEU A 841 -39.43 3.28 10.69
N ASP A 842 -38.17 3.56 10.34
CA ASP A 842 -37.74 4.89 9.86
C ASP A 842 -38.48 5.28 8.55
N GLU A 843 -38.80 4.29 7.70
CA GLU A 843 -39.59 4.46 6.48
C GLU A 843 -41.09 4.54 6.78
N GLN A 844 -41.60 3.99 7.88
CA GLN A 844 -42.99 4.19 8.35
C GLN A 844 -43.19 5.63 8.82
N ASP A 845 -42.20 6.22 9.51
CA ASP A 845 -42.20 7.64 9.88
C ASP A 845 -42.09 8.57 8.65
N ALA A 846 -41.44 8.11 7.57
CA ALA A 846 -41.40 8.83 6.29
C ALA A 846 -42.57 8.51 5.32
N ALA A 847 -43.36 7.45 5.58
CA ALA A 847 -44.42 6.93 4.71
C ALA A 847 -45.80 7.57 4.93
N VAL A 848 -45.88 8.70 5.63
CA VAL A 848 -47.06 9.59 5.58
C VAL A 848 -47.26 10.17 4.15
N VAL A 849 -46.30 9.99 3.23
CA VAL A 849 -46.37 10.46 1.83
C VAL A 849 -46.21 9.29 0.83
N ASP A 850 -47.33 8.75 0.35
CA ASP A 850 -47.51 7.92 -0.87
C ASP A 850 -46.70 6.59 -1.01
N PRO A 851 -47.24 5.44 -0.53
CA PRO A 851 -46.61 4.12 -0.67
C PRO A 851 -46.67 3.50 -2.08
N GLY A 852 -47.58 3.95 -2.96
CA GLY A 852 -47.82 3.33 -4.28
C GLY A 852 -46.76 3.61 -5.36
N LYS A 853 -46.05 4.75 -5.31
CA LYS A 853 -45.12 5.19 -6.37
C LYS A 853 -43.68 4.70 -6.22
N ARG A 854 -43.32 4.07 -5.09
CA ARG A 854 -41.92 3.65 -4.79
C ARG A 854 -41.62 2.20 -5.21
N GLY A 855 -42.58 1.28 -5.08
CA GLY A 855 -42.45 -0.09 -5.57
C GLY A 855 -42.22 -0.15 -7.08
N GLU A 856 -42.86 0.74 -7.82
CA GLU A 856 -42.72 0.88 -9.27
C GLU A 856 -41.32 1.40 -9.68
N LYS A 857 -40.78 2.41 -8.96
CA LYS A 857 -39.43 2.96 -9.23
C LYS A 857 -38.30 1.95 -9.02
N THR A 858 -38.42 1.06 -8.03
CA THR A 858 -37.39 0.03 -7.77
C THR A 858 -37.45 -1.13 -8.76
N ALA A 859 -38.65 -1.49 -9.24
CA ALA A 859 -38.83 -2.46 -10.32
C ALA A 859 -38.31 -1.94 -11.67
N VAL A 860 -38.64 -0.69 -12.02
CA VAL A 860 -38.17 -0.02 -13.25
C VAL A 860 -36.65 0.13 -13.28
N ALA A 861 -36.02 0.43 -12.14
CA ALA A 861 -34.55 0.48 -12.06
C ALA A 861 -33.90 -0.90 -12.29
N ARG A 862 -34.49 -1.98 -11.74
CA ARG A 862 -33.97 -3.35 -11.93
C ARG A 862 -34.09 -3.82 -13.39
N THR A 863 -35.21 -3.53 -14.05
CA THR A 863 -35.41 -3.88 -15.46
C THR A 863 -34.48 -3.07 -16.36
N ALA A 864 -34.29 -1.77 -16.09
CA ALA A 864 -33.34 -0.93 -16.80
C ALA A 864 -31.89 -1.46 -16.71
N PHE A 865 -31.41 -1.81 -15.51
CA PHE A 865 -30.07 -2.40 -15.34
C PHE A 865 -29.93 -3.79 -15.99
N GLY A 866 -31.03 -4.56 -16.06
CA GLY A 866 -31.07 -5.84 -16.78
C GLY A 866 -30.83 -5.65 -18.28
N ILE A 867 -31.52 -4.67 -18.89
CA ILE A 867 -31.40 -4.35 -20.31
C ILE A 867 -30.01 -3.80 -20.62
N THR A 868 -29.51 -2.83 -19.85
CA THR A 868 -28.17 -2.24 -20.09
C THR A 868 -27.08 -3.30 -19.99
N ARG A 869 -27.16 -4.20 -19.01
CA ARG A 869 -26.22 -5.32 -18.89
C ARG A 869 -26.24 -6.25 -20.10
N SER A 870 -27.42 -6.60 -20.59
CA SER A 870 -27.55 -7.44 -21.81
C SER A 870 -26.94 -6.74 -23.03
N CYS A 871 -27.17 -5.43 -23.19
CA CYS A 871 -26.55 -4.62 -24.25
C CYS A 871 -25.01 -4.59 -24.13
N VAL A 872 -24.46 -4.40 -22.91
CA VAL A 872 -23.01 -4.44 -22.68
C VAL A 872 -22.42 -5.79 -23.06
N ILE A 873 -23.07 -6.89 -22.64
CA ILE A 873 -22.61 -8.24 -22.97
C ILE A 873 -22.65 -8.46 -24.48
N ALA A 874 -23.75 -8.10 -25.15
CA ALA A 874 -23.87 -8.23 -26.60
C ALA A 874 -22.77 -7.43 -27.33
N LEU A 875 -22.53 -6.19 -26.91
CA LEU A 875 -21.46 -5.34 -27.45
C LEU A 875 -20.07 -5.98 -27.30
N CYS A 876 -19.77 -6.53 -26.12
CA CYS A 876 -18.49 -7.20 -25.86
C CYS A 876 -18.32 -8.46 -26.69
N VAL A 877 -19.38 -9.25 -26.87
CA VAL A 877 -19.37 -10.46 -27.70
C VAL A 877 -19.11 -10.10 -29.17
N VAL A 878 -19.79 -9.07 -29.70
CA VAL A 878 -19.57 -8.60 -31.08
C VAL A 878 -18.14 -8.09 -31.28
N LEU A 879 -17.61 -7.28 -30.35
CA LEU A 879 -16.22 -6.82 -30.40
C LEU A 879 -15.22 -7.98 -30.34
N THR A 880 -15.43 -8.93 -29.43
CA THR A 880 -14.57 -10.11 -29.29
C THR A 880 -14.54 -10.93 -30.57
N LEU A 881 -15.71 -11.19 -31.18
CA LEU A 881 -15.81 -11.93 -32.44
C LEU A 881 -15.12 -11.18 -33.58
N ALA A 882 -15.40 -9.88 -33.74
CA ALA A 882 -14.81 -9.05 -34.78
C ALA A 882 -13.28 -9.01 -34.69
N TRP A 883 -12.73 -8.75 -33.49
CA TRP A 883 -11.28 -8.73 -33.28
C TRP A 883 -10.63 -10.12 -33.39
N SER A 884 -11.33 -11.20 -33.04
CA SER A 884 -10.80 -12.57 -33.22
C SER A 884 -10.69 -12.94 -34.71
N VAL A 885 -11.66 -12.53 -35.52
CA VAL A 885 -11.61 -12.69 -36.98
C VAL A 885 -10.47 -11.87 -37.57
N SER A 886 -10.35 -10.61 -37.16
CA SER A 886 -9.28 -9.72 -37.63
C SER A 886 -7.89 -10.20 -37.22
N SER A 887 -7.69 -10.65 -35.98
CA SER A 887 -6.40 -11.18 -35.53
C SER A 887 -6.00 -12.45 -36.27
N SER A 888 -6.98 -13.31 -36.60
CA SER A 888 -6.72 -14.51 -37.42
C SER A 888 -6.26 -14.16 -38.83
N ILE A 889 -6.87 -13.13 -39.45
CA ILE A 889 -6.45 -12.60 -40.76
C ILE A 889 -5.04 -12.00 -40.64
N TYR A 890 -4.80 -11.20 -39.60
CA TYR A 890 -3.50 -10.58 -39.33
C TYR A 890 -2.38 -11.61 -39.11
N ALA A 891 -2.69 -12.73 -38.44
CA ALA A 891 -1.74 -13.83 -38.23
C ALA A 891 -1.30 -14.49 -39.54
N THR A 892 -2.19 -14.58 -40.54
CA THR A 892 -1.85 -15.17 -41.84
C THR A 892 -1.02 -14.24 -42.74
N SER A 893 -1.19 -12.93 -42.62
CA SER A 893 -0.46 -11.94 -43.43
C SER A 893 0.94 -11.62 -42.90
N LEU A 894 1.17 -11.77 -41.59
CA LEU A 894 2.44 -11.45 -40.91
C LEU A 894 3.24 -12.70 -40.48
N SER A 895 3.21 -13.79 -41.24
CA SER A 895 3.98 -15.01 -40.91
C SER A 895 5.47 -14.72 -40.58
N SER A 896 6.06 -13.71 -41.23
CA SER A 896 7.44 -13.25 -41.01
C SER A 896 7.67 -12.45 -39.71
N GLN A 897 6.62 -11.92 -39.06
CA GLN A 897 6.72 -11.13 -37.82
C GLN A 897 6.21 -11.85 -36.57
N SER A 898 5.66 -13.06 -36.76
CA SER A 898 5.17 -13.89 -35.66
C SER A 898 6.30 -14.41 -34.77
N LEU A 899 5.97 -14.77 -33.53
CA LEU A 899 6.86 -15.54 -32.67
C LEU A 899 7.24 -16.86 -33.34
N THR A 900 8.52 -17.00 -33.68
CA THR A 900 9.09 -18.21 -34.26
C THR A 900 10.20 -18.76 -33.39
N SER A 901 10.71 -19.94 -33.75
CA SER A 901 11.86 -20.55 -33.11
C SER A 901 13.05 -20.51 -34.07
N SER A 902 14.19 -20.01 -33.62
CA SER A 902 15.42 -19.99 -34.42
C SER A 902 16.55 -20.73 -33.72
N SER A 903 17.26 -21.58 -34.48
CA SER A 903 18.50 -22.22 -34.07
C SER A 903 19.74 -21.43 -34.48
N ALA A 904 19.57 -20.27 -35.12
CA ALA A 904 20.66 -19.43 -35.56
C ALA A 904 21.44 -18.92 -34.34
N SER A 905 22.72 -19.28 -34.26
CA SER A 905 23.61 -18.91 -33.18
C SER A 905 25.01 -18.70 -33.72
N LEU A 906 25.84 -17.95 -32.97
CA LEU A 906 27.25 -17.83 -33.31
C LEU A 906 27.93 -19.21 -33.31
N PRO A 907 28.91 -19.46 -34.19
CA PRO A 907 29.69 -20.70 -34.15
C PRO A 907 30.35 -20.89 -32.78
N ILE A 908 30.55 -22.15 -32.37
CA ILE A 908 31.09 -22.51 -31.04
C ILE A 908 32.39 -21.75 -30.72
N VAL A 909 33.28 -21.57 -31.71
CA VAL A 909 34.54 -20.83 -31.54
C VAL A 909 34.30 -19.36 -31.18
N ALA A 910 33.34 -18.70 -31.81
CA ALA A 910 32.97 -17.32 -31.48
C ALA A 910 32.29 -17.23 -30.10
N GLN A 911 31.51 -18.24 -29.72
CA GLN A 911 30.91 -18.32 -28.38
C GLN A 911 31.98 -18.48 -27.29
N GLU A 912 32.99 -19.32 -27.52
CA GLU A 912 34.11 -19.52 -26.58
C GLU A 912 34.97 -18.26 -26.46
N TYR A 913 35.20 -17.56 -27.57
CA TYR A 913 35.86 -16.26 -27.58
C TYR A 913 35.13 -15.24 -26.67
N LEU A 914 33.81 -15.10 -26.82
CA LEU A 914 32.98 -14.20 -26.02
C LEU A 914 32.94 -14.60 -24.53
N LYS A 915 32.85 -15.90 -24.22
CA LYS A 915 32.86 -16.40 -22.83
C LYS A 915 34.16 -16.11 -22.09
N GLY A 916 35.28 -16.01 -22.80
CA GLY A 916 36.59 -15.82 -22.18
C GLY A 916 36.79 -14.46 -21.49
N ASN A 917 36.07 -13.41 -21.90
CA ASN A 917 36.13 -12.09 -21.26
C ASN A 917 34.88 -11.25 -21.60
N SER A 918 34.23 -10.66 -20.59
CA SER A 918 33.04 -9.80 -20.75
C SER A 918 33.27 -8.53 -21.55
N ALA A 919 34.52 -8.13 -21.80
CA ALA A 919 34.88 -6.99 -22.65
C ALA A 919 34.85 -7.33 -24.15
N ARG A 920 34.90 -8.61 -24.52
CA ARG A 920 35.02 -9.03 -25.92
C ARG A 920 33.71 -8.86 -26.67
N ARG A 921 33.82 -8.45 -27.93
CA ARG A 921 32.70 -8.24 -28.85
C ARG A 921 32.98 -8.96 -30.17
N VAL A 922 31.92 -9.47 -30.79
CA VAL A 922 31.96 -10.01 -32.16
C VAL A 922 31.04 -9.15 -33.00
N LEU A 923 31.55 -8.70 -34.15
CA LEU A 923 30.76 -7.96 -35.12
C LEU A 923 30.01 -8.97 -35.98
N VAL A 924 28.69 -8.88 -36.02
CA VAL A 924 27.85 -9.65 -36.94
C VAL A 924 27.49 -8.76 -38.11
N VAL A 925 27.75 -9.24 -39.31
CA VAL A 925 27.49 -8.52 -40.57
C VAL A 925 26.54 -9.35 -41.41
N SER A 926 25.52 -8.69 -41.93
CA SER A 926 24.44 -9.27 -42.70
C SER A 926 24.32 -8.49 -44.02
N PRO A 927 25.10 -8.86 -45.05
CA PRO A 927 25.06 -8.17 -46.33
C PRO A 927 23.73 -8.47 -47.04
N GLN A 928 22.87 -7.46 -47.15
CA GLN A 928 21.56 -7.58 -47.84
C GLN A 928 21.71 -7.43 -49.35
N SER A 929 22.62 -6.56 -49.78
CA SER A 929 22.96 -6.34 -51.18
C SER A 929 24.41 -5.85 -51.29
N ASN A 930 24.94 -5.73 -52.50
CA ASN A 930 26.29 -5.17 -52.72
C ASN A 930 26.42 -3.69 -52.27
N ARG A 931 25.32 -3.02 -51.89
CA ARG A 931 25.30 -1.61 -51.45
C ARG A 931 24.74 -1.39 -50.05
N THR A 932 24.16 -2.43 -49.43
CA THR A 932 23.47 -2.31 -48.15
C THR A 932 23.89 -3.45 -47.26
N VAL A 933 24.48 -3.10 -46.12
CA VAL A 933 25.00 -4.05 -45.14
C VAL A 933 24.40 -3.69 -43.80
N ASP A 934 23.71 -4.66 -43.19
CA ASP A 934 23.28 -4.52 -41.81
C ASP A 934 24.38 -5.05 -40.91
N TYR A 935 24.60 -4.41 -39.77
CA TYR A 935 25.53 -4.91 -38.77
C TYR A 935 24.89 -4.93 -37.39
N SER A 936 25.43 -5.77 -36.52
CA SER A 936 25.01 -5.89 -35.13
C SER A 936 26.21 -6.29 -34.29
N VAL A 937 26.30 -5.75 -33.09
CA VAL A 937 27.37 -6.10 -32.16
C VAL A 937 26.84 -7.14 -31.17
N LEU A 938 27.49 -8.31 -31.12
CA LEU A 938 27.12 -9.37 -30.19
C LEU A 938 28.10 -9.47 -29.02
N THR A 939 27.51 -9.60 -27.83
CA THR A 939 28.17 -9.86 -26.54
C THR A 939 28.01 -11.31 -26.10
N SER A 940 27.02 -12.02 -26.62
CA SER A 940 26.66 -13.39 -26.24
C SER A 940 26.52 -14.29 -27.47
N ALA A 941 26.27 -15.58 -27.27
CA ALA A 941 26.07 -16.55 -28.35
C ALA A 941 24.92 -16.17 -29.30
N HIS A 942 23.95 -15.39 -28.81
CA HIS A 942 22.79 -14.89 -29.55
C HIS A 942 22.69 -13.37 -29.35
N GLY A 943 21.90 -12.67 -30.17
CA GLY A 943 21.43 -11.32 -29.80
C GLY A 943 20.83 -11.36 -28.40
N ASP A 944 21.16 -10.42 -27.53
CA ASP A 944 20.77 -10.43 -26.12
C ASP A 944 20.01 -9.17 -25.75
N ILE A 945 18.92 -9.30 -25.01
CA ILE A 945 18.09 -8.16 -24.56
C ILE A 945 18.89 -7.13 -23.74
N ILE A 946 20.00 -7.55 -23.12
CA ILE A 946 20.90 -6.68 -22.35
C ILE A 946 21.67 -5.67 -23.22
N SER A 947 21.80 -5.92 -24.53
CA SER A 947 22.46 -4.98 -25.45
C SER A 947 21.49 -3.93 -26.01
N SER A 948 20.19 -4.04 -25.73
CA SER A 948 19.21 -3.03 -26.13
C SER A 948 19.09 -1.94 -25.06
N SER A 949 19.13 -0.67 -25.47
CA SER A 949 18.98 0.47 -24.57
C SER A 949 18.17 1.59 -25.21
N ALA A 950 16.95 1.75 -24.73
CA ALA A 950 16.04 2.81 -25.11
C ALA A 950 16.64 4.22 -24.92
N ALA A 951 17.54 4.39 -23.94
CA ALA A 951 18.22 5.66 -23.68
C ALA A 951 19.24 6.00 -24.78
N VAL A 952 19.97 5.00 -25.29
CA VAL A 952 20.92 5.18 -26.39
C VAL A 952 20.17 5.46 -27.68
N ASP A 953 19.12 4.68 -27.96
CA ASP A 953 18.25 4.88 -29.12
C ASP A 953 17.66 6.30 -29.14
N ALA A 954 17.09 6.74 -28.01
CA ALA A 954 16.51 8.08 -27.91
C ALA A 954 17.57 9.19 -28.07
N SER A 955 18.77 8.97 -27.54
CA SER A 955 19.86 9.93 -27.69
C SER A 955 20.34 10.06 -29.13
N SER A 956 20.30 8.97 -29.92
CA SER A 956 20.80 8.92 -31.30
C SER A 956 20.11 9.93 -32.23
N VAL A 957 18.86 10.31 -31.93
CA VAL A 957 18.08 11.31 -32.68
C VAL A 957 18.79 12.66 -32.79
N PHE A 958 19.62 13.01 -31.80
CA PHE A 958 20.34 14.28 -31.76
C PHE A 958 21.76 14.13 -32.31
N PRO A 959 22.16 14.86 -33.37
CA PRO A 959 23.51 14.75 -33.93
C PRO A 959 24.66 15.00 -32.94
N ALA A 960 24.40 15.78 -31.88
CA ALA A 960 25.38 16.06 -30.84
C ALA A 960 25.77 14.83 -29.98
N SER A 961 24.99 13.75 -30.02
CA SER A 961 25.23 12.51 -29.27
C SER A 961 25.93 11.43 -30.12
N TRP A 962 26.15 11.68 -31.41
CA TRP A 962 26.72 10.69 -32.32
C TRP A 962 28.16 10.36 -31.95
N ASP A 963 28.40 9.06 -31.74
CA ASP A 963 29.72 8.56 -31.37
C ASP A 963 30.64 8.52 -32.60
N LYS A 964 31.78 9.21 -32.50
CA LYS A 964 32.80 9.24 -33.56
C LYS A 964 33.37 7.85 -33.83
N GLN A 965 33.56 7.02 -32.81
CA GLN A 965 34.06 5.67 -33.01
C GLN A 965 33.03 4.79 -33.72
N GLN A 966 31.74 5.00 -33.47
CA GLN A 966 30.69 4.30 -34.21
C GLN A 966 30.69 4.67 -35.69
N ALA A 967 30.84 5.95 -36.02
CA ALA A 967 30.98 6.39 -37.41
C ALA A 967 32.21 5.76 -38.10
N HIS A 968 33.34 5.62 -37.40
CA HIS A 968 34.53 4.95 -37.94
C HIS A 968 34.33 3.45 -38.17
N VAL A 969 33.56 2.77 -37.31
CA VAL A 969 33.20 1.35 -37.52
C VAL A 969 32.27 1.19 -38.72
N GLU A 970 31.28 2.06 -38.85
CA GLU A 970 30.36 2.08 -39.99
C GLU A 970 31.11 2.33 -41.31
N GLU A 971 32.06 3.27 -41.31
CA GLU A 971 32.96 3.54 -42.43
C GLU A 971 33.83 2.33 -42.77
N ALA A 972 34.42 1.66 -41.76
CA ALA A 972 35.23 0.46 -41.96
C ALA A 972 34.42 -0.70 -42.57
N ILE A 973 33.16 -0.90 -42.12
CA ILE A 973 32.27 -1.93 -42.68
C ILE A 973 31.90 -1.60 -44.14
N ALA A 974 31.63 -0.33 -44.44
CA ALA A 974 31.35 0.12 -45.80
C ALA A 974 32.55 -0.08 -46.73
N GLN A 975 33.76 0.22 -46.27
CA GLN A 975 35.00 -0.01 -47.02
C GLN A 975 35.24 -1.50 -47.31
N LEU A 976 35.00 -2.38 -46.31
CA LEU A 976 35.13 -3.83 -46.48
C LEU A 976 34.09 -4.43 -47.44
N GLN A 977 32.91 -3.82 -47.55
CA GLN A 977 31.92 -4.22 -48.56
C GLN A 977 32.38 -3.91 -49.98
N GLU A 978 33.10 -2.80 -50.17
CA GLU A 978 33.57 -2.37 -51.49
C GLU A 978 34.82 -3.13 -51.95
N ASN A 979 35.85 -3.25 -51.11
CA ASN A 979 37.13 -3.90 -51.42
C ASN A 979 37.82 -4.45 -50.15
N SER A 980 38.88 -5.26 -50.32
CA SER A 980 39.78 -5.63 -49.22
C SER A 980 40.55 -4.40 -48.71
N HIS A 981 40.46 -4.10 -47.42
CA HIS A 981 41.08 -2.90 -46.82
C HIS A 981 41.69 -3.22 -45.45
N ASP A 982 43.02 -3.12 -45.34
CA ASP A 982 43.74 -3.47 -44.10
C ASP A 982 43.46 -2.48 -42.97
N ASP A 983 43.42 -1.18 -43.27
CA ASP A 983 43.12 -0.15 -42.27
C ASP A 983 41.70 -0.28 -41.68
N ALA A 984 40.74 -0.84 -42.44
CA ALA A 984 39.39 -1.10 -41.95
C ALA A 984 39.40 -2.21 -40.89
N ILE A 985 40.19 -3.27 -41.09
CA ILE A 985 40.37 -4.33 -40.08
C ILE A 985 41.10 -3.80 -38.85
N ALA A 986 42.09 -2.91 -39.03
CA ALA A 986 42.76 -2.23 -37.93
C ALA A 986 41.78 -1.35 -37.13
N ALA A 987 40.93 -0.57 -37.79
CA ALA A 987 39.89 0.24 -37.15
C ALA A 987 38.89 -0.62 -36.36
N LEU A 988 38.48 -1.78 -36.90
CA LEU A 988 37.62 -2.73 -36.18
C LEU A 988 38.33 -3.36 -34.96
N SER A 989 39.62 -3.69 -35.09
CA SER A 989 40.42 -4.16 -33.96
C SER A 989 40.60 -3.08 -32.89
N ASP A 990 40.76 -1.82 -33.28
CA ASP A 990 40.90 -0.68 -32.37
C ASP A 990 39.60 -0.35 -31.65
N ALA A 991 38.45 -0.58 -32.30
CA ALA A 991 37.12 -0.54 -31.69
C ALA A 991 36.85 -1.70 -30.71
N GLY A 992 37.75 -2.70 -30.66
CA GLY A 992 37.70 -3.80 -29.69
C GLY A 992 37.04 -5.10 -30.20
N PHE A 993 36.81 -5.22 -31.52
CA PHE A 993 36.27 -6.44 -32.12
C PHE A 993 37.38 -7.49 -32.33
N GLY A 994 37.13 -8.73 -31.91
CA GLY A 994 38.07 -9.85 -32.13
C GLY A 994 37.74 -10.75 -33.31
N GLY A 995 36.58 -10.54 -33.94
CA GLY A 995 36.15 -11.30 -35.11
C GLY A 995 34.87 -10.76 -35.72
N ILE A 996 34.66 -11.13 -36.98
CA ILE A 996 33.53 -10.76 -37.83
C ILE A 996 32.78 -12.04 -38.20
N TYR A 997 31.49 -12.10 -37.90
CA TYR A 997 30.61 -13.18 -38.32
C TYR A 997 29.69 -12.69 -39.43
N VAL A 998 29.84 -13.25 -40.63
CA VAL A 998 29.03 -12.90 -41.80
C VAL A 998 27.86 -13.88 -41.88
N VAL A 999 26.64 -13.37 -41.76
CA VAL A 999 25.41 -14.17 -41.82
C VAL A 999 25.01 -14.39 -43.28
N TYR A 1000 24.64 -15.63 -43.60
CA TYR A 1000 24.09 -15.95 -44.91
C TYR A 1000 22.59 -15.63 -44.97
N ASN A 1001 22.20 -14.66 -45.81
CA ASN A 1001 20.81 -14.22 -46.00
C ASN A 1001 20.20 -14.58 -47.37
N GLY A 1002 20.75 -15.57 -48.08
CA GLY A 1002 20.25 -15.99 -49.40
C GLY A 1002 20.72 -15.13 -50.58
N ALA A 1003 21.51 -14.07 -50.35
CA ALA A 1003 22.16 -13.27 -51.39
C ALA A 1003 23.61 -13.75 -51.62
N ASP A 1004 23.76 -14.84 -52.40
CA ASP A 1004 25.04 -15.51 -52.63
C ASP A 1004 26.18 -14.58 -53.08
N SER A 1005 25.89 -13.62 -53.96
CA SER A 1005 26.90 -12.71 -54.51
C SER A 1005 27.45 -11.72 -53.46
N ALA A 1006 26.58 -11.17 -52.61
CA ALA A 1006 26.96 -10.17 -51.61
C ALA A 1006 27.66 -10.82 -50.40
N PHE A 1007 27.21 -12.02 -50.02
CA PHE A 1007 27.85 -12.83 -48.99
C PHE A 1007 29.26 -13.23 -49.42
N SER A 1008 29.40 -13.82 -50.61
CA SER A 1008 30.71 -14.29 -51.11
C SER A 1008 31.70 -13.14 -51.33
N SER A 1009 31.25 -11.98 -51.84
CA SER A 1009 32.11 -10.81 -52.01
C SER A 1009 32.64 -10.28 -50.68
N PHE A 1010 31.78 -10.12 -49.67
CA PHE A 1010 32.20 -9.60 -48.37
C PHE A 1010 33.16 -10.57 -47.67
N VAL A 1011 32.87 -11.87 -47.68
CA VAL A 1011 33.77 -12.89 -47.11
C VAL A 1011 35.11 -12.91 -47.84
N SER A 1012 35.12 -12.77 -49.17
CA SER A 1012 36.35 -12.66 -49.96
C SER A 1012 37.16 -11.42 -49.60
N HIS A 1013 36.53 -10.25 -49.50
CA HIS A 1013 37.22 -8.99 -49.17
C HIS A 1013 37.79 -9.04 -47.76
N ALA A 1014 37.01 -9.50 -46.79
CA ALA A 1014 37.42 -9.58 -45.39
C ALA A 1014 38.50 -10.64 -45.14
N SER A 1015 38.52 -11.75 -45.89
CA SER A 1015 39.56 -12.78 -45.78
C SER A 1015 40.84 -12.45 -46.56
N ALA A 1016 40.76 -11.59 -47.59
CA ALA A 1016 41.91 -11.12 -48.34
C ALA A 1016 42.70 -10.01 -47.60
N SER A 1017 42.09 -9.36 -46.60
CA SER A 1017 42.75 -8.37 -45.75
C SER A 1017 43.76 -9.01 -44.79
N ASN A 1018 44.87 -8.33 -44.56
CA ASN A 1018 45.94 -8.79 -43.67
C ASN A 1018 45.45 -8.92 -42.22
N ASN A 1019 46.05 -9.86 -41.48
CA ASN A 1019 45.73 -10.15 -40.07
C ASN A 1019 44.29 -10.65 -39.83
N THR A 1020 43.72 -11.34 -40.81
CA THR A 1020 42.45 -12.06 -40.69
C THR A 1020 42.64 -13.55 -40.94
N GLU A 1021 41.85 -14.38 -40.26
CA GLU A 1021 41.85 -15.84 -40.44
C GLU A 1021 40.40 -16.34 -40.51
N THR A 1022 40.02 -17.00 -41.61
CA THR A 1022 38.70 -17.64 -41.71
C THR A 1022 38.70 -18.96 -40.95
N VAL A 1023 37.99 -19.01 -39.82
CA VAL A 1023 37.99 -20.18 -38.91
C VAL A 1023 36.82 -21.11 -39.19
N VAL A 1024 35.67 -20.55 -39.58
CA VAL A 1024 34.46 -21.32 -39.90
C VAL A 1024 33.89 -20.75 -41.19
N ASN A 1025 33.61 -21.62 -42.16
CA ASN A 1025 32.85 -21.26 -43.36
C ASN A 1025 31.83 -22.37 -43.61
N THR A 1026 30.55 -22.05 -43.40
CA THR A 1026 29.45 -22.99 -43.51
C THR A 1026 28.32 -22.38 -44.32
N ASN A 1027 27.35 -23.21 -44.72
CA ASN A 1027 26.15 -22.76 -45.42
C ASN A 1027 25.25 -21.83 -44.57
N GLN A 1028 25.57 -21.63 -43.28
CA GLN A 1028 24.86 -20.71 -42.38
C GLN A 1028 25.58 -19.37 -42.20
N GLY A 1029 26.86 -19.29 -42.54
CA GLY A 1029 27.69 -18.10 -42.35
C GLY A 1029 29.18 -18.42 -42.23
N ALA A 1030 29.99 -17.36 -42.24
CA ALA A 1030 31.44 -17.43 -42.12
C ALA A 1030 31.93 -16.60 -40.92
N TYR A 1031 32.81 -17.19 -40.10
CA TYR A 1031 33.48 -16.50 -38.99
C TYR A 1031 34.94 -16.22 -39.32
N ILE A 1032 35.29 -14.94 -39.32
CA ILE A 1032 36.62 -14.41 -39.64
C ILE A 1032 37.18 -13.83 -38.35
N ARG A 1033 38.29 -14.37 -37.87
CA ARG A 1033 39.00 -13.92 -36.68
C ARG A 1033 39.96 -12.78 -37.05
N ILE A 1034 40.04 -11.76 -36.19
CA ILE A 1034 41.01 -10.66 -36.33
C ILE A 1034 42.20 -10.94 -35.39
N SER A 1035 43.42 -10.97 -35.93
CA SER A 1035 44.65 -11.38 -35.22
C SER A 1035 45.65 -10.26 -34.97
N ILE A 1036 45.26 -8.99 -35.09
CA ILE A 1036 46.15 -7.82 -34.92
C ILE A 1036 46.69 -7.70 -33.49
N ARG A 1037 45.83 -7.91 -32.49
CA ARG A 1037 46.18 -7.84 -31.06
C ARG A 1037 46.08 -9.21 -30.42
N ALA A 1038 46.87 -9.45 -29.38
CA ALA A 1038 46.75 -10.67 -28.58
C ALA A 1038 45.34 -10.77 -27.98
N SER A 1039 44.78 -11.97 -27.86
CA SER A 1039 43.41 -12.18 -27.38
C SER A 1039 43.14 -11.64 -25.97
N GLN A 1040 44.18 -11.37 -25.18
CA GLN A 1040 44.08 -10.76 -23.85
C GLN A 1040 43.89 -9.23 -23.91
N GLU A 1041 44.35 -8.58 -24.98
CA GLU A 1041 44.26 -7.13 -25.20
C GLU A 1041 43.03 -6.73 -26.04
N GLN A 1042 42.29 -7.72 -26.56
CA GLN A 1042 41.07 -7.53 -27.33
C GLN A 1042 39.86 -7.32 -26.41
N GLY A 1043 39.15 -6.20 -26.59
CA GLY A 1043 37.89 -5.89 -25.91
C GLY A 1043 37.64 -4.40 -25.78
N VAL A 1044 36.40 -4.04 -25.43
CA VAL A 1044 35.99 -2.65 -25.16
C VAL A 1044 36.50 -2.22 -23.78
N ASN A 1045 36.76 -0.93 -23.62
CA ASN A 1045 37.22 -0.36 -22.35
C ASN A 1045 36.14 -0.49 -21.25
N MET A 1046 36.40 -1.30 -20.22
CA MET A 1046 35.46 -1.55 -19.11
C MET A 1046 35.55 -0.51 -17.98
N LYS A 1047 36.52 0.41 -17.99
CA LYS A 1047 36.77 1.35 -16.87
C LYS A 1047 35.54 2.16 -16.48
N GLY A 1048 34.75 2.62 -17.46
CA GLY A 1048 33.53 3.38 -17.22
C GLY A 1048 32.44 2.53 -16.55
N PHE A 1049 32.28 1.29 -16.99
CA PHE A 1049 31.37 0.33 -16.38
C PHE A 1049 31.79 -0.03 -14.95
N ASP A 1050 33.07 -0.28 -14.71
CA ASP A 1050 33.59 -0.62 -13.38
C ASP A 1050 33.38 0.55 -12.39
N ALA A 1051 33.61 1.79 -12.85
CA ALA A 1051 33.34 3.00 -12.06
C ALA A 1051 31.85 3.18 -11.75
N ALA A 1052 30.97 2.95 -12.74
CA ALA A 1052 29.52 3.02 -12.54
C ALA A 1052 29.00 1.90 -11.62
N SER A 1053 29.59 0.71 -11.71
CA SER A 1053 29.21 -0.46 -10.93
C SER A 1053 29.55 -0.30 -9.44
N THR A 1054 30.63 0.42 -9.12
CA THR A 1054 31.09 0.67 -7.74
C THR A 1054 30.63 2.02 -7.18
N SER A 1055 29.82 2.76 -7.95
CA SER A 1055 29.32 4.08 -7.56
C SER A 1055 28.44 4.03 -6.31
N VAL A 1056 28.67 4.96 -5.37
CA VAL A 1056 27.86 5.13 -4.15
C VAL A 1056 26.38 5.36 -4.49
N MET A 1057 26.09 6.08 -5.58
CA MET A 1057 24.72 6.36 -6.01
C MET A 1057 23.96 5.09 -6.39
N ARG A 1058 24.64 4.10 -6.99
CA ARG A 1058 24.06 2.78 -7.29
C ARG A 1058 23.63 2.08 -6.00
N TYR A 1059 24.52 2.01 -5.00
CA TYR A 1059 24.21 1.38 -3.72
C TYR A 1059 23.09 2.08 -2.95
N VAL A 1060 23.07 3.42 -2.95
CA VAL A 1060 21.98 4.20 -2.32
C VAL A 1060 20.64 3.92 -3.01
N TRP A 1061 20.61 3.91 -4.35
CA TRP A 1061 19.40 3.61 -5.11
C TRP A 1061 18.93 2.16 -4.88
N LEU A 1062 19.84 1.18 -4.88
CA LEU A 1062 19.52 -0.21 -4.57
C LEU A 1062 18.98 -0.38 -3.14
N ALA A 1063 19.61 0.27 -2.15
CA ALA A 1063 19.14 0.27 -0.77
C ALA A 1063 17.74 0.89 -0.65
N ALA A 1064 17.48 1.99 -1.36
CA ALA A 1064 16.15 2.60 -1.41
C ALA A 1064 15.11 1.67 -2.06
N MET A 1065 15.47 1.00 -3.17
CA MET A 1065 14.58 0.07 -3.87
C MET A 1065 14.23 -1.15 -3.01
N VAL A 1066 15.22 -1.72 -2.32
CA VAL A 1066 15.02 -2.84 -1.37
C VAL A 1066 14.19 -2.40 -0.17
N LEU A 1067 14.49 -1.26 0.44
CA LEU A 1067 13.75 -0.74 1.59
C LEU A 1067 12.29 -0.46 1.25
N VAL A 1068 12.04 0.26 0.16
CA VAL A 1068 10.68 0.58 -0.30
C VAL A 1068 9.94 -0.69 -0.70
N GLY A 1069 10.58 -1.61 -1.43
CA GLY A 1069 10.01 -2.92 -1.76
C GLY A 1069 9.59 -3.69 -0.52
N LEU A 1070 10.46 -3.83 0.48
CA LEU A 1070 10.16 -4.52 1.74
C LEU A 1070 9.03 -3.86 2.52
N VAL A 1071 9.03 -2.54 2.65
CA VAL A 1071 7.98 -1.79 3.35
C VAL A 1071 6.61 -2.06 2.70
N TYR A 1072 6.52 -1.99 1.37
CA TYR A 1072 5.26 -2.21 0.66
C TYR A 1072 4.83 -3.67 0.65
N LEU A 1073 5.76 -4.62 0.58
CA LEU A 1073 5.45 -6.05 0.74
C LEU A 1073 4.87 -6.34 2.13
N ILE A 1074 5.50 -5.83 3.20
CA ILE A 1074 5.00 -5.98 4.57
C ILE A 1074 3.65 -5.27 4.75
N LEU A 1075 3.46 -4.12 4.11
CA LEU A 1075 2.20 -3.40 4.12
C LEU A 1075 1.10 -4.12 3.34
N GLY A 1076 1.45 -4.89 2.29
CA GLY A 1076 0.56 -5.73 1.51
C GLY A 1076 0.15 -7.04 2.21
N LEU A 1077 0.93 -7.52 3.18
CA LEU A 1077 0.61 -8.75 3.91
C LEU A 1077 -0.72 -8.65 4.69
N PRO A 1078 -1.50 -9.76 4.74
CA PRO A 1078 -2.71 -9.85 5.56
C PRO A 1078 -2.39 -9.66 7.04
N ARG A 1079 -3.40 -9.32 7.85
CA ARG A 1079 -3.19 -9.08 9.28
C ARG A 1079 -2.88 -10.41 9.98
N LEU A 1080 -1.60 -10.68 10.23
CA LEU A 1080 -1.14 -11.85 10.98
C LEU A 1080 -1.80 -11.89 12.37
N GLY A 1081 -2.66 -12.88 12.60
CA GLY A 1081 -3.42 -13.06 13.84
C GLY A 1081 -4.95 -13.12 13.66
N ALA A 1082 -5.48 -12.77 12.49
CA ALA A 1082 -6.84 -13.13 12.11
C ALA A 1082 -6.80 -14.52 11.44
N ARG A 1083 -7.24 -15.56 12.16
CA ARG A 1083 -7.36 -16.91 11.59
C ARG A 1083 -8.50 -16.91 10.57
N GLU A 1084 -8.15 -17.14 9.30
CA GLU A 1084 -8.86 -17.79 8.17
C GLU A 1084 -10.41 -17.92 8.18
N GLY A 1085 -11.10 -16.94 8.74
CA GLY A 1085 -12.53 -16.69 8.54
C GLY A 1085 -12.83 -15.31 7.95
N GLU A 1086 -11.77 -14.55 7.63
CA GLU A 1086 -11.78 -13.24 6.92
C GLU A 1086 -12.18 -13.37 5.45
#